data_AF-A0A938P579-F1
#
_entry.id   AF-A0A938P579-F1
#
_cell.length_a   1.000
_cell.length_b   1.000
_cell.length_c   1.000
_cell.angle_alpha   90.00
_cell.angle_beta   90.00
_cell.angle_gamma   90.00
#
_symmetry.space_group_name_H-M   'P 1'
#
loop_
_entity.id
_entity.type
_entity.pdbx_description
1 polymer ?
#
loop_
_entity_poly.entity_id
_entity_poly.type
_entity_poly.pdbx_seq_one_letter_code
_entity_poly.pdbx_strand_id
1 'polypeptide(L)'
;MADEGGPARGLTLRSLVVMLVAVFLQAAWISYAERYDRYGMIAENSPAGSAVAVTLVVMALCGGLALLRRTLRLRAAELVVVYAALVISAPLMTQGLWGRITGLLVAIPNNADFKSYESLPSMLWPHGPNLVENGRFDQETLDGFDVRGLKGFETIDAGRFGRVRAPVLEAAEGEVAELAFVLPRQTASGRDNLIPGERHLLSLLLRTDGLQRGSSVMVFSRADDGAERMLYVSSAETRPTLAQPGRFERIGVTPYAVPADLQNRMQMMIRLTGPGRMAIYDVEFINVEAVESLYSGRRVVRASELAALAGDEHDNTVVRPDSLMSLSGLRYLLTGFIPLRQWVLPGVAWSVLIAAMFAGFMGFNMLMRRQWVENERFSFPLTVVPKQLFATTAAGGWALLRNRVAWIGFGVALLFALLRGLNYYNPAIPDLSWSQTPLAQLVDSPLVKAYLKDVTLPVLCLTILSVALLIQTDVLFSLWACFFLFQLWNLAGPALNMNRFPSYPWRFEQNMGAFIAYALLAVYVGRRHLLETVKLAFSSVAKAGTRAAEAREHRVSLALVALSFVFLAWWGFWTGMGVKASLLFFGYMMVLGFATSKIRAECGSPAAYLTPYFGMQFVAAVGGFAMFGTTGMLVATIASGFMTTACFLLIAPIQVEMVELGQHFRVSSRQMNIGLWIGVLGGVLIGGFTVLCWAYGLGADSMEVSWPYSQNWYFGAYRGAEMAADRAMTTGSLFKPETACMNVVSNPDAKGLAIGAVITVVLAVLRSLFMWFPIHPLGYVLAGSHMMGGASPAPIHGAFWLPAFLAWAIRWIVLKIGGARAIRSALVPFCVGMFIACVFSMILFDGIGLILRANGVTNIYSGLP
;
A
#
# COMPACT_ATOMS: atom_id res chain seq x y z
N MET A 1 27.14 21.22 -30.79
CA MET A 1 27.12 22.53 -30.11
C MET A 1 27.39 22.30 -28.64
N ALA A 2 28.63 22.51 -28.24
CA ALA A 2 29.03 22.67 -26.86
C ALA A 2 29.09 24.18 -26.62
N ASP A 3 28.07 24.74 -25.96
CA ASP A 3 28.19 25.89 -25.06
C ASP A 3 26.83 26.15 -24.40
N GLU A 4 26.80 26.12 -23.07
CA GLU A 4 25.79 26.66 -22.14
C GLU A 4 26.00 25.92 -20.80
N GLY A 5 26.76 26.51 -19.88
CA GLY A 5 27.04 25.97 -18.54
C GLY A 5 25.82 25.92 -17.60
N GLY A 6 24.60 25.98 -18.14
CA GLY A 6 23.35 25.94 -17.38
C GLY A 6 22.76 24.53 -17.24
N PRO A 7 21.86 24.31 -16.27
CA PRO A 7 21.15 23.05 -16.14
C PRO A 7 20.31 22.77 -17.39
N ALA A 8 20.35 21.52 -17.87
CA ALA A 8 19.51 21.07 -18.96
C ALA A 8 18.03 21.18 -18.55
N ARG A 9 17.21 21.75 -19.44
CA ARG A 9 15.75 21.82 -19.25
C ARG A 9 15.15 20.43 -19.45
N GLY A 10 14.76 19.80 -18.35
CA GLY A 10 14.04 18.51 -18.33
C GLY A 10 12.53 18.69 -18.19
N LEU A 11 12.06 19.71 -17.46
CA LEU A 11 10.63 20.02 -17.36
C LEU A 11 10.26 21.11 -18.37
N THR A 12 9.61 20.70 -19.45
CA THR A 12 9.10 21.55 -20.54
C THR A 12 7.61 21.25 -20.72
N LEU A 13 6.85 22.11 -21.41
CA LEU A 13 5.44 21.85 -21.67
C LEU A 13 5.23 20.52 -22.40
N ARG A 14 6.10 20.19 -23.37
CA ARG A 14 6.07 18.90 -24.06
C ARG A 14 6.38 17.72 -23.14
N SER A 15 7.37 17.84 -22.24
CA SER A 15 7.67 16.74 -21.32
C SER A 15 6.57 16.58 -20.26
N LEU A 16 5.89 17.67 -19.87
CA LEU A 16 4.70 17.63 -19.01
C LEU A 16 3.53 16.90 -19.67
N VAL A 17 3.20 17.22 -20.92
CA VAL A 17 2.12 16.54 -21.66
C VAL A 17 2.44 15.05 -21.84
N VAL A 18 3.65 14.72 -22.30
CA VAL A 18 4.07 13.33 -22.46
C VAL A 18 4.05 12.58 -21.12
N MET A 19 4.49 13.22 -20.04
CA MET A 19 4.47 12.64 -18.70
C MET A 19 3.04 12.30 -18.26
N LEU A 20 2.07 13.19 -18.43
CA LEU A 20 0.67 12.93 -18.05
C LEU A 20 0.07 11.77 -18.86
N VAL A 21 0.32 11.74 -20.18
CA VAL A 21 -0.14 10.64 -21.05
C VAL A 21 0.55 9.33 -20.67
N ALA A 22 1.85 9.35 -20.41
CA ALA A 22 2.61 8.16 -20.03
C ALA A 22 2.15 7.60 -18.67
N VAL A 23 1.90 8.45 -17.68
CA VAL A 23 1.36 8.03 -16.37
C VAL A 23 -0.03 7.42 -16.53
N PHE A 24 -0.89 7.97 -17.39
CA PHE A 24 -2.19 7.38 -17.70
C PHE A 24 -2.06 6.01 -18.39
N LEU A 25 -1.21 5.90 -19.41
CA LEU A 25 -0.91 4.63 -20.09
C LEU A 25 -0.39 3.58 -19.11
N GLN A 26 0.51 3.98 -18.20
CA GLN A 26 1.01 3.11 -17.14
C GLN A 26 -0.11 2.64 -16.21
N ALA A 27 -0.99 3.55 -15.76
CA ALA A 27 -2.11 3.19 -14.90
C ALA A 27 -3.06 2.19 -15.59
N ALA A 28 -3.43 2.47 -16.85
CA ALA A 28 -4.30 1.61 -17.64
C ALA A 28 -3.70 0.21 -17.83
N TRP A 29 -2.40 0.14 -18.14
CA TRP A 29 -1.73 -1.14 -18.33
C TRP A 29 -1.55 -1.91 -17.03
N ILE A 30 -1.18 -1.26 -15.92
CA ILE A 30 -1.13 -1.90 -14.59
C ILE A 30 -2.51 -2.44 -14.21
N SER A 31 -3.58 -1.68 -14.39
CA SER A 31 -4.94 -2.15 -14.10
C SER A 31 -5.34 -3.33 -14.99
N TYR A 32 -5.00 -3.30 -16.28
CA TYR A 32 -5.23 -4.42 -17.19
C TYR A 32 -4.44 -5.67 -16.75
N ALA A 33 -3.11 -5.56 -16.64
CA ALA A 33 -2.22 -6.70 -16.42
C ALA A 33 -2.34 -7.32 -15.02
N GLU A 34 -2.59 -6.50 -13.98
CA GLU A 34 -2.59 -6.98 -12.58
C GLU A 34 -3.98 -7.32 -12.03
N ARG A 35 -5.06 -6.82 -12.65
CA ARG A 35 -6.43 -7.01 -12.13
C ARG A 35 -7.36 -7.72 -13.08
N TYR A 36 -7.20 -7.49 -14.37
CA TYR A 36 -8.03 -8.14 -15.38
C TYR A 36 -7.37 -9.38 -15.97
N ASP A 37 -6.05 -9.34 -16.18
CA ASP A 37 -5.28 -10.47 -16.68
C ASP A 37 -4.56 -11.22 -15.55
N ARG A 38 -4.12 -12.45 -15.81
CA ARG A 38 -3.36 -13.29 -14.86
C ARG A 38 -1.86 -12.95 -14.81
N TYR A 39 -1.45 -11.85 -15.45
CA TYR A 39 -0.08 -11.56 -15.88
C TYR A 39 0.94 -11.37 -14.73
N GLY A 40 0.44 -11.24 -13.51
CA GLY A 40 1.26 -10.96 -12.34
C GLY A 40 1.67 -9.48 -12.25
N MET A 41 2.43 -9.15 -11.21
CA MET A 41 2.67 -7.78 -10.78
C MET A 41 3.82 -7.13 -11.58
N ILE A 42 3.49 -6.49 -12.71
CA ILE A 42 4.45 -5.86 -13.64
C ILE A 42 5.09 -4.57 -13.07
N ALA A 43 4.57 -4.06 -11.97
CA ALA A 43 5.00 -2.80 -11.35
C ALA A 43 5.55 -2.96 -9.93
N GLU A 44 5.65 -4.20 -9.41
CA GLU A 44 6.21 -4.51 -8.09
C GLU A 44 7.68 -4.97 -8.11
N ASN A 45 8.35 -4.86 -9.26
CA ASN A 45 9.79 -5.06 -9.42
C ASN A 45 10.56 -3.74 -9.34
N SER A 46 11.89 -3.81 -9.26
CA SER A 46 12.75 -2.63 -9.18
C SER A 46 13.95 -2.74 -10.12
N PRO A 47 14.06 -1.86 -11.15
CA PRO A 47 13.12 -0.80 -11.51
C PRO A 47 11.75 -1.36 -11.95
N ALA A 48 10.68 -0.59 -11.80
CA ALA A 48 9.33 -1.02 -12.20
C ALA A 48 9.30 -1.33 -13.71
N GLY A 49 8.88 -2.55 -14.06
CA GLY A 49 8.83 -3.06 -15.43
C GLY A 49 7.87 -2.22 -16.27
N SER A 50 6.71 -1.90 -15.72
CA SER A 50 5.72 -0.99 -16.31
C SER A 50 6.33 0.37 -16.69
N ALA A 51 7.09 1.00 -15.79
CA ALA A 51 7.70 2.31 -16.04
C ALA A 51 8.76 2.25 -17.15
N VAL A 52 9.57 1.20 -17.17
CA VAL A 52 10.58 1.00 -18.22
C VAL A 52 9.90 0.71 -19.57
N ALA A 53 8.88 -0.13 -19.60
CA ALA A 53 8.17 -0.45 -20.83
C ALA A 53 7.41 0.76 -21.40
N VAL A 54 6.68 1.52 -20.58
CA VAL A 54 6.04 2.76 -21.03
C VAL A 54 7.08 3.75 -21.55
N THR A 55 8.24 3.82 -20.92
CA THR A 55 9.37 4.64 -21.41
C THR A 55 9.85 4.17 -22.78
N LEU A 56 9.99 2.86 -23.01
CA LEU A 56 10.36 2.29 -24.31
C LEU A 56 9.32 2.64 -25.38
N VAL A 57 8.02 2.55 -25.07
CA VAL A 57 6.92 2.95 -25.95
C VAL A 57 7.00 4.44 -26.29
N VAL A 58 7.18 5.30 -25.29
CA VAL A 58 7.35 6.75 -25.49
C VAL A 58 8.57 7.05 -26.37
N MET A 59 9.70 6.38 -26.14
CA MET A 59 10.91 6.53 -26.94
C MET A 59 10.70 6.08 -28.39
N ALA A 60 9.97 4.98 -28.63
CA ALA A 60 9.64 4.48 -29.96
C ALA A 60 8.71 5.46 -30.70
N LEU A 61 7.63 5.90 -30.06
CA LEU A 61 6.67 6.85 -30.64
C LEU A 61 7.33 8.20 -30.95
N CYS A 62 8.05 8.78 -30.00
CA CYS A 62 8.76 10.04 -30.21
C CYS A 62 9.88 9.91 -31.26
N GLY A 63 10.53 8.73 -31.33
CA GLY A 63 11.52 8.40 -32.35
C GLY A 63 10.92 8.34 -33.75
N GLY A 64 9.77 7.69 -33.91
CA GLY A 64 9.02 7.64 -35.16
C GLY A 64 8.53 9.02 -35.61
N LEU A 65 7.95 9.80 -34.68
CA LEU A 65 7.54 11.18 -34.96
C LEU A 65 8.72 12.08 -35.32
N ALA A 66 9.93 11.79 -34.81
CA ALA A 66 11.14 12.52 -35.15
C ALA A 66 11.59 12.32 -36.60
N LEU A 67 11.15 11.24 -37.27
CA LEU A 67 11.35 11.04 -38.71
C LEU A 67 10.56 12.08 -39.52
N LEU A 68 9.39 12.50 -39.02
CA LEU A 68 8.58 13.57 -39.64
C LEU A 68 9.10 14.96 -39.26
N ARG A 69 9.32 15.20 -37.95
CA ARG A 69 9.85 16.47 -37.44
C ARG A 69 10.84 16.23 -36.31
N ARG A 70 12.12 16.54 -36.54
CA ARG A 70 13.21 16.35 -35.55
C ARG A 70 12.94 17.03 -34.20
N THR A 71 12.15 18.11 -34.16
CA THR A 71 11.79 18.84 -32.93
C THR A 71 10.87 18.06 -31.98
N LEU A 72 10.16 17.04 -32.48
CA LEU A 72 9.28 16.17 -31.68
C LEU A 72 10.05 15.13 -30.88
N ARG A 73 11.35 14.96 -31.12
CA ARG A 73 12.18 14.08 -30.30
C ARG A 73 12.42 14.69 -28.93
N LEU A 74 12.11 13.91 -27.89
CA LEU A 74 12.46 14.27 -26.51
C LEU A 74 13.98 14.20 -26.29
N ARG A 75 14.49 15.16 -25.52
CA ARG A 75 15.88 15.18 -25.06
C ARG A 75 16.06 14.17 -23.90
N ALA A 76 17.28 13.70 -23.67
CA ALA A 76 17.59 12.83 -22.55
C ALA A 76 17.15 13.45 -21.20
N ALA A 77 17.38 14.75 -21.01
CA ALA A 77 16.91 15.49 -19.83
C ALA A 77 15.39 15.43 -19.61
N GLU A 78 14.59 15.41 -20.68
CA GLU A 78 13.13 15.34 -20.60
C GLU A 78 12.66 13.91 -20.32
N LEU A 79 13.27 12.92 -20.98
CA LEU A 79 12.98 11.52 -20.73
C LEU A 79 13.29 11.12 -19.29
N VAL A 80 14.35 11.67 -18.70
CA VAL A 80 14.70 11.41 -17.30
C VAL A 80 13.62 11.92 -16.34
N VAL A 81 13.03 13.08 -16.60
CA VAL A 81 11.93 13.63 -15.77
C VAL A 81 10.64 12.82 -15.96
N VAL A 82 10.32 12.42 -17.21
CA VAL A 82 9.19 11.53 -17.50
C VAL A 82 9.38 10.18 -16.78
N TYR A 83 10.57 9.58 -16.87
CA TYR A 83 10.90 8.33 -16.22
C TYR A 83 10.78 8.43 -14.70
N ALA A 84 11.28 9.51 -14.09
CA ALA A 84 11.16 9.72 -12.65
C ALA A 84 9.70 9.74 -12.20
N ALA A 85 8.81 10.38 -12.96
CA ALA A 85 7.37 10.38 -12.67
C ALA A 85 6.74 8.99 -12.82
N LEU A 86 7.14 8.21 -13.82
CA LEU A 86 6.64 6.84 -14.03
C LEU A 86 7.10 5.87 -12.93
N VAL A 87 8.38 5.92 -12.55
CA VAL A 87 8.92 5.04 -11.51
C VAL A 87 8.31 5.35 -10.15
N ILE A 88 8.12 6.63 -9.79
CA ILE A 88 7.53 6.99 -8.50
C ILE A 88 6.02 6.73 -8.44
N SER A 89 5.32 6.80 -9.58
CA SER A 89 3.87 6.54 -9.63
C SER A 89 3.54 5.04 -9.60
N ALA A 90 4.44 4.19 -10.10
CA ALA A 90 4.21 2.74 -10.21
C ALA A 90 3.80 2.09 -8.87
N PRO A 91 4.53 2.25 -7.75
CA PRO A 91 4.13 1.65 -6.48
C PRO A 91 2.75 2.08 -5.96
N LEU A 92 2.30 3.29 -6.32
CA LEU A 92 1.02 3.82 -5.87
C LEU A 92 -0.16 3.25 -6.67
N MET A 93 0.08 2.79 -7.91
CA MET A 93 -0.95 2.22 -8.78
C MET A 93 -1.23 0.73 -8.49
N THR A 94 -0.31 0.06 -7.82
CA THR A 94 -0.35 -1.37 -7.48
C THR A 94 -0.79 -1.60 -6.04
N GLN A 95 -0.48 -2.77 -5.46
CA GLN A 95 -0.68 -3.06 -4.04
C GLN A 95 -0.03 -2.08 -3.06
N GLY A 96 0.97 -1.32 -3.51
CA GLY A 96 1.58 -0.29 -2.66
C GLY A 96 0.62 0.85 -2.31
N LEU A 97 -0.55 0.97 -2.96
CA LEU A 97 -1.65 1.80 -2.46
C LEU A 97 -2.99 1.30 -3.01
N TRP A 98 -3.31 1.62 -4.27
CA TRP A 98 -4.66 1.42 -4.82
C TRP A 98 -5.09 -0.04 -4.96
N GLY A 99 -4.14 -0.97 -5.10
CA GLY A 99 -4.40 -2.41 -5.15
C GLY A 99 -4.75 -3.04 -3.79
N ARG A 100 -4.76 -2.29 -2.69
CA ARG A 100 -5.18 -2.82 -1.38
C ARG A 100 -6.08 -1.87 -0.62
N ILE A 101 -5.83 -0.56 -0.72
CA ILE A 101 -6.54 0.44 0.08
C ILE A 101 -8.05 0.39 -0.17
N THR A 102 -8.50 0.16 -1.41
CA THR A 102 -9.94 0.07 -1.73
C THR A 102 -10.63 -1.02 -0.91
N GLY A 103 -10.10 -2.24 -0.91
CA GLY A 103 -10.63 -3.34 -0.09
C GLY A 103 -10.45 -3.11 1.41
N LEU A 104 -9.31 -2.57 1.84
CA LEU A 104 -9.02 -2.32 3.26
C LEU A 104 -9.99 -1.30 3.89
N LEU A 105 -10.36 -0.24 3.15
CA LEU A 105 -11.23 0.81 3.67
C LEU A 105 -12.69 0.36 3.80
N VAL A 106 -13.14 -0.54 2.93
CA VAL A 106 -14.55 -0.96 2.88
C VAL A 106 -14.81 -2.31 3.56
N ALA A 107 -13.76 -3.08 3.90
CA ALA A 107 -13.91 -4.41 4.48
C ALA A 107 -14.78 -4.44 5.75
N ILE A 108 -14.57 -3.50 6.68
CA ILE A 108 -15.34 -3.44 7.94
C ILE A 108 -16.83 -3.15 7.68
N PRO A 109 -17.20 -2.03 7.02
CA PRO A 109 -18.61 -1.72 6.77
C PRO A 109 -19.29 -2.73 5.84
N ASN A 110 -18.57 -3.37 4.92
CA ASN A 110 -19.13 -4.39 4.03
C ASN A 110 -19.37 -5.75 4.72
N ASN A 111 -18.65 -6.07 5.80
CA ASN A 111 -18.74 -7.38 6.48
C ASN A 111 -19.54 -7.32 7.79
N ALA A 112 -20.30 -6.25 8.03
CA ALA A 112 -21.08 -6.05 9.25
C ALA A 112 -20.27 -6.22 10.55
N ASP A 113 -18.98 -5.85 10.53
CA ASP A 113 -18.11 -5.90 11.71
C ASP A 113 -18.32 -4.65 12.58
N PHE A 114 -19.49 -4.57 13.21
CA PHE A 114 -19.91 -3.40 13.99
C PHE A 114 -19.02 -3.13 15.21
N LYS A 115 -18.37 -4.16 15.74
CA LYS A 115 -17.41 -4.01 16.82
C LYS A 115 -16.18 -3.22 16.37
N SER A 116 -15.55 -3.63 15.26
CA SER A 116 -14.42 -2.88 14.70
C SER A 116 -14.85 -1.53 14.12
N TYR A 117 -16.08 -1.43 13.61
CA TYR A 117 -16.68 -0.19 13.09
C TYR A 117 -16.66 0.94 14.12
N GLU A 118 -16.86 0.62 15.41
CA GLU A 118 -16.76 1.60 16.50
C GLU A 118 -15.42 2.34 16.51
N SER A 119 -14.36 1.66 16.10
CA SER A 119 -13.01 2.22 16.09
C SER A 119 -12.68 2.91 14.77
N LEU A 120 -13.52 2.79 13.73
CA LEU A 120 -13.29 3.30 12.40
C LEU A 120 -13.67 4.80 12.32
N PRO A 121 -12.71 5.70 12.01
CA PRO A 121 -13.04 7.10 11.79
C PRO A 121 -13.80 7.29 10.47
N SER A 122 -14.89 8.06 10.50
CA SER A 122 -15.76 8.31 9.33
C SER A 122 -15.01 8.88 8.13
N MET A 123 -14.06 9.80 8.37
CA MET A 123 -13.28 10.44 7.31
C MET A 123 -12.33 9.52 6.53
N LEU A 124 -12.12 8.28 6.95
CA LEU A 124 -11.13 7.37 6.33
C LEU A 124 -11.71 6.38 5.32
N TRP A 125 -13.03 6.26 5.20
CA TRP A 125 -13.68 5.34 4.26
C TRP A 125 -14.81 6.03 3.48
N PRO A 126 -15.20 5.53 2.29
CA PRO A 126 -16.20 6.20 1.46
C PRO A 126 -17.61 5.91 1.95
N HIS A 127 -18.34 6.97 2.30
CA HIS A 127 -19.73 6.89 2.73
C HIS A 127 -20.52 8.16 2.36
N GLY A 128 -21.84 8.07 2.29
CA GLY A 128 -22.71 9.23 2.14
C GLY A 128 -23.06 9.89 3.48
N PRO A 129 -23.96 10.88 3.49
CA PRO A 129 -24.37 11.54 4.72
C PRO A 129 -25.13 10.57 5.66
N ASN A 130 -25.05 10.83 6.96
CA ASN A 130 -25.97 10.22 7.93
C ASN A 130 -27.32 10.94 7.80
N LEU A 131 -28.40 10.19 7.58
CA LEU A 131 -29.75 10.74 7.43
C LEU A 131 -30.46 10.97 8.77
N VAL A 132 -29.84 10.58 9.88
CA VAL A 132 -30.36 10.80 11.24
C VAL A 132 -29.75 12.08 11.83
N GLU A 133 -30.55 13.14 11.96
CA GLU A 133 -30.08 14.48 12.38
C GLU A 133 -29.78 14.58 13.89
N ASN A 134 -30.57 13.92 14.74
CA ASN A 134 -30.43 13.95 16.21
C ASN A 134 -30.00 12.58 16.80
N GLY A 135 -29.21 11.80 16.06
CA GLY A 135 -28.85 10.43 16.46
C GLY A 135 -28.01 10.33 17.74
N ARG A 136 -27.34 11.42 18.14
CA ARG A 136 -26.52 11.49 19.37
C ARG A 136 -27.25 12.10 20.56
N PHE A 137 -28.41 12.72 20.37
CA PHE A 137 -29.15 13.37 21.46
C PHE A 137 -28.33 14.44 22.22
N ASP A 138 -27.42 15.14 21.53
CA ASP A 138 -26.47 16.09 22.15
C ASP A 138 -27.16 17.24 22.90
N GLN A 139 -28.42 17.56 22.54
CA GLN A 139 -29.24 18.59 23.20
C GLN A 139 -30.19 18.04 24.27
N GLU A 140 -30.10 16.74 24.59
CA GLU A 140 -31.04 16.04 25.48
C GLU A 140 -32.50 16.08 25.00
N THR A 141 -32.71 16.32 23.71
CA THR A 141 -34.03 16.30 23.08
C THR A 141 -34.22 14.99 22.33
N LEU A 142 -35.48 14.56 22.23
CA LEU A 142 -35.90 13.42 21.41
C LEU A 142 -36.49 13.89 20.07
N ASP A 143 -36.07 15.06 19.59
CA ASP A 143 -36.57 15.63 18.34
C ASP A 143 -36.28 14.67 17.19
N GLY A 144 -37.32 14.35 16.40
CA GLY A 144 -37.26 13.36 15.32
C GLY A 144 -37.49 11.91 15.76
N PHE A 145 -37.68 11.65 17.06
CA PHE A 145 -37.93 10.31 17.61
C PHE A 145 -39.28 10.23 18.34
N ASP A 146 -40.04 9.18 18.06
CA ASP A 146 -41.20 8.75 18.83
C ASP A 146 -40.75 7.72 19.87
N VAL A 147 -41.04 7.96 21.15
CA VAL A 147 -40.49 7.18 22.26
C VAL A 147 -41.57 6.73 23.22
N ARG A 148 -41.61 5.43 23.50
CA ARG A 148 -42.51 4.77 24.46
C ARG A 148 -41.68 4.09 25.54
N GLY A 149 -42.06 4.27 26.80
CA GLY A 149 -41.34 3.70 27.95
C GLY A 149 -40.07 4.46 28.34
N LEU A 150 -39.97 5.76 28.01
CA LEU A 150 -38.86 6.62 28.44
C LEU A 150 -38.85 6.80 29.97
N LYS A 151 -37.71 6.55 30.60
CA LYS A 151 -37.48 6.85 32.02
C LYS A 151 -36.73 8.16 32.25
N GLY A 152 -35.84 8.52 31.32
CA GLY A 152 -35.08 9.77 31.36
C GLY A 152 -33.73 9.66 30.65
N PHE A 153 -32.90 10.69 30.80
CA PHE A 153 -31.53 10.72 30.28
C PHE A 153 -30.53 10.41 31.38
N GLU A 154 -29.72 9.37 31.19
CA GLU A 154 -28.66 8.97 32.13
C GLU A 154 -27.27 9.25 31.56
N THR A 155 -26.34 9.63 32.44
CA THR A 155 -24.94 9.82 32.05
C THR A 155 -24.24 8.46 32.00
N ILE A 156 -23.83 8.05 30.80
CA ILE A 156 -23.18 6.77 30.55
C ILE A 156 -21.85 7.02 29.84
N ASP A 157 -20.84 6.21 30.13
CA ASP A 157 -19.56 6.24 29.42
C ASP A 157 -19.71 5.59 28.03
N ALA A 158 -19.61 6.38 26.97
CA ALA A 158 -19.65 5.94 25.58
C ALA A 158 -18.26 5.87 24.94
N GLY A 159 -17.22 5.58 25.75
CA GLY A 159 -15.89 5.26 25.27
C GLY A 159 -15.24 6.45 24.57
N ARG A 160 -15.05 6.36 23.24
CA ARG A 160 -14.43 7.44 22.45
C ARG A 160 -15.21 8.76 22.47
N PHE A 161 -16.51 8.70 22.73
CA PHE A 161 -17.36 9.88 22.86
C PHE A 161 -17.34 10.50 24.27
N GLY A 162 -16.64 9.87 25.22
CA GLY A 162 -16.60 10.28 26.61
C GLY A 162 -17.90 9.99 27.35
N ARG A 163 -18.17 10.74 28.42
CA ARG A 163 -19.43 10.62 29.17
C ARG A 163 -20.53 11.38 28.43
N VAL A 164 -21.54 10.65 27.98
CA VAL A 164 -22.65 11.18 27.20
C VAL A 164 -23.96 10.99 27.97
N ARG A 165 -24.97 11.80 27.68
CA ARG A 165 -26.30 11.64 28.24
C ARG A 165 -27.18 10.92 27.22
N ALA A 166 -27.53 9.67 27.51
CA ALA A 166 -28.30 8.83 26.60
C ALA A 166 -29.72 8.60 27.13
N PRO A 167 -30.75 8.56 26.25
CA PRO A 167 -32.10 8.18 26.64
C PRO A 167 -32.13 6.72 27.12
N VAL A 168 -32.77 6.51 28.27
CA VAL A 168 -32.97 5.20 28.87
C VAL A 168 -34.45 4.86 28.83
N LEU A 169 -34.74 3.71 28.24
CA LEU A 169 -36.07 3.13 28.14
C LEU A 169 -36.14 1.89 29.03
N GLU A 170 -37.31 1.65 29.62
CA GLU A 170 -37.57 0.51 30.48
C GLU A 170 -38.93 -0.09 30.15
N ALA A 171 -38.99 -1.41 30.04
CA ALA A 171 -40.22 -2.17 29.84
C ALA A 171 -40.48 -3.04 31.06
N ALA A 172 -41.72 -3.03 31.56
CA ALA A 172 -42.19 -3.97 32.57
C ALA A 172 -42.71 -5.27 31.92
N GLU A 173 -43.16 -6.22 32.74
CA GLU A 173 -43.73 -7.48 32.27
C GLU A 173 -45.00 -7.24 31.44
N GLY A 174 -45.03 -7.73 30.20
CA GLY A 174 -46.14 -7.51 29.26
C GLY A 174 -46.15 -6.12 28.58
N GLU A 175 -45.22 -5.22 28.94
CA GLU A 175 -45.06 -3.92 28.29
C GLU A 175 -43.98 -3.95 27.20
N VAL A 176 -44.00 -2.92 26.36
CA VAL A 176 -43.04 -2.71 25.28
C VAL A 176 -42.49 -1.30 25.39
N ALA A 177 -41.17 -1.19 25.45
CA ALA A 177 -40.46 0.06 25.28
C ALA A 177 -39.99 0.18 23.83
N GLU A 178 -40.20 1.32 23.20
CA GLU A 178 -39.90 1.51 21.78
C GLU A 178 -39.33 2.90 21.53
N LEU A 179 -38.29 2.98 20.70
CA LEU A 179 -37.77 4.22 20.15
C LEU A 179 -37.82 4.11 18.62
N ALA A 180 -38.58 4.99 17.98
CA ALA A 180 -38.81 4.97 16.54
C ALA A 180 -38.43 6.30 15.90
N PHE A 181 -37.91 6.27 14.68
CA PHE A 181 -37.67 7.47 13.88
C PHE A 181 -38.13 7.25 12.45
N VAL A 182 -38.50 8.35 11.79
CA VAL A 182 -39.08 8.33 10.44
C VAL A 182 -38.14 9.04 9.48
N LEU A 183 -37.76 8.36 8.42
CA LEU A 183 -36.99 8.89 7.31
C LEU A 183 -37.94 9.14 6.13
N PRO A 184 -38.15 10.41 5.73
CA PRO A 184 -39.00 10.71 4.59
C PRO A 184 -38.29 10.32 3.29
N ARG A 185 -39.04 9.83 2.30
CA ARG A 185 -38.51 9.52 0.95
C ARG A 185 -38.01 10.79 0.27
N GLN A 186 -38.72 11.90 0.40
CA GLN A 186 -38.33 13.20 -0.13
C GLN A 186 -38.11 14.20 1.00
N THR A 187 -37.06 15.00 0.89
CA THR A 187 -36.84 16.15 1.76
C THR A 187 -37.95 17.19 1.58
N ALA A 188 -38.13 18.09 2.56
CA ALA A 188 -39.07 19.21 2.44
C ALA A 188 -38.81 20.13 1.20
N SER A 189 -37.61 20.04 0.61
CA SER A 189 -37.22 20.75 -0.62
C SER A 189 -37.61 20.02 -1.92
N GLY A 190 -38.28 18.87 -1.83
CA GLY A 190 -38.68 18.05 -2.99
C GLY A 190 -37.54 17.22 -3.61
N ARG A 191 -36.38 17.12 -2.95
CA ARG A 191 -35.28 16.24 -3.38
C ARG A 191 -35.44 14.85 -2.76
N ASP A 192 -35.18 13.81 -3.53
CA ASP A 192 -35.14 12.44 -3.03
C ASP A 192 -34.04 12.29 -1.96
N ASN A 193 -34.44 11.74 -0.83
CA ASN A 193 -33.64 11.49 0.36
C ASN A 193 -33.40 9.99 0.55
N LEU A 194 -34.39 9.16 0.18
CA LEU A 194 -34.27 7.71 0.08
C LEU A 194 -34.58 7.27 -1.35
N ILE A 195 -33.62 6.61 -1.99
CA ILE A 195 -33.80 6.03 -3.31
C ILE A 195 -34.12 4.54 -3.15
N PRO A 196 -35.26 4.04 -3.70
CA PRO A 196 -35.57 2.61 -3.69
C PRO A 196 -34.43 1.76 -4.26
N GLY A 197 -34.10 0.66 -3.60
CA GLY A 197 -33.00 -0.23 -3.95
C GLY A 197 -31.60 0.26 -3.54
N GLU A 198 -31.44 1.50 -3.09
CA GLU A 198 -30.15 2.03 -2.62
C GLU A 198 -29.75 1.41 -1.28
N ARG A 199 -28.46 1.09 -1.13
CA ARG A 199 -27.95 0.37 0.04
C ARG A 199 -27.44 1.31 1.13
N HIS A 200 -27.94 1.08 2.34
CA HIS A 200 -27.63 1.86 3.54
C HIS A 200 -27.09 0.95 4.66
N LEU A 201 -26.35 1.54 5.59
CA LEU A 201 -25.89 0.93 6.83
C LEU A 201 -26.71 1.55 7.96
N LEU A 202 -27.43 0.71 8.70
CA LEU A 202 -28.08 1.08 9.96
C LEU A 202 -27.16 0.66 11.10
N SER A 203 -26.82 1.57 12.00
CA SER A 203 -26.10 1.22 13.23
C SER A 203 -26.48 2.12 14.41
N LEU A 204 -26.35 1.61 15.63
CA LEU A 204 -26.58 2.36 16.86
C LEU A 204 -25.79 1.76 18.02
N LEU A 205 -25.46 2.57 19.03
CA LEU A 205 -24.95 2.09 20.30
C LEU A 205 -26.11 1.72 21.21
N LEU A 206 -26.17 0.44 21.57
CA LEU A 206 -27.15 -0.11 22.48
C LEU A 206 -26.46 -0.51 23.77
N ARG A 207 -27.09 -0.24 24.91
CA ARG A 207 -26.75 -0.86 26.20
C ARG A 207 -27.98 -1.52 26.76
N THR A 208 -27.87 -2.77 27.19
CA THR A 208 -28.98 -3.51 27.81
C THR A 208 -28.60 -3.97 29.22
N ASP A 209 -29.52 -3.76 30.16
CA ASP A 209 -29.34 -4.11 31.57
C ASP A 209 -30.61 -4.80 32.10
N GLY A 210 -30.44 -5.89 32.88
CA GLY A 210 -31.53 -6.54 33.59
C GLY A 210 -32.48 -7.33 32.69
N LEU A 211 -32.01 -7.84 31.55
CA LEU A 211 -32.83 -8.62 30.62
C LEU A 211 -33.23 -9.96 31.25
N GLN A 212 -34.52 -10.15 31.52
CA GLN A 212 -35.04 -11.41 32.04
C GLN A 212 -35.24 -12.45 30.93
N ARG A 213 -35.42 -13.73 31.32
CA ARG A 213 -35.68 -14.82 30.37
C ARG A 213 -36.94 -14.53 29.55
N GLY A 214 -36.81 -14.50 28.22
CA GLY A 214 -37.90 -14.12 27.31
C GLY A 214 -37.86 -12.66 26.86
N SER A 215 -37.03 -11.83 27.49
CA SER A 215 -36.82 -10.44 27.07
C SER A 215 -35.85 -10.36 25.91
N SER A 216 -36.11 -9.45 24.98
CA SER A 216 -35.23 -9.23 23.82
C SER A 216 -35.38 -7.83 23.27
N VAL A 217 -34.27 -7.32 22.75
CA VAL A 217 -34.24 -6.09 21.95
C VAL A 217 -34.27 -6.49 20.48
N MET A 218 -35.16 -5.84 19.74
CA MET A 218 -35.38 -6.07 18.32
C MET A 218 -35.31 -4.75 17.57
N VAL A 219 -34.77 -4.79 16.35
CA VAL A 219 -34.80 -3.65 15.43
C VAL A 219 -35.70 -4.02 14.26
N PHE A 220 -36.65 -3.16 13.93
CA PHE A 220 -37.57 -3.33 12.82
C PHE A 220 -37.44 -2.18 11.84
N SER A 221 -37.78 -2.46 10.59
CA SER A 221 -38.07 -1.45 9.56
C SER A 221 -39.48 -1.65 9.03
N ARG A 222 -40.15 -0.54 8.70
CA ARG A 222 -41.44 -0.53 8.02
C ARG A 222 -41.37 0.51 6.90
N ALA A 223 -41.73 0.11 5.68
CA ALA A 223 -41.98 1.05 4.59
C ALA A 223 -43.47 1.39 4.57
N ASP A 224 -43.78 2.69 4.63
CA ASP A 224 -45.14 3.22 4.68
C ASP A 224 -46.01 2.49 5.72
N ASP A 225 -47.16 1.95 5.32
CA ASP A 225 -48.07 1.18 6.18
C ASP A 225 -47.94 -0.35 5.95
N GLY A 226 -46.80 -0.79 5.42
CA GLY A 226 -46.49 -2.19 5.17
C GLY A 226 -46.18 -3.01 6.43
N ALA A 227 -45.80 -4.28 6.21
CA ALA A 227 -45.42 -5.19 7.29
C ALA A 227 -44.10 -4.77 7.96
N GLU A 228 -44.00 -4.98 9.28
CA GLU A 228 -42.73 -4.81 9.99
C GLU A 228 -41.75 -5.91 9.58
N ARG A 229 -40.56 -5.51 9.13
CA ARG A 229 -39.45 -6.41 8.83
C ARG A 229 -38.42 -6.33 9.96
N MET A 230 -38.24 -7.45 10.66
CA MET A 230 -37.19 -7.57 11.68
C MET A 230 -35.80 -7.58 11.03
N LEU A 231 -34.90 -6.75 11.55
CA LEU A 231 -33.52 -6.57 11.08
C LEU A 231 -32.50 -7.17 12.04
N TYR A 232 -32.75 -7.04 13.34
CA TYR A 232 -31.85 -7.51 14.39
C TYR A 232 -32.65 -7.98 15.60
N VAL A 233 -32.14 -9.00 16.30
CA VAL A 233 -32.67 -9.46 17.59
C VAL A 233 -31.53 -9.89 18.50
N SER A 234 -31.60 -9.50 19.77
CA SER A 234 -30.71 -9.99 20.82
C SER A 234 -31.45 -10.14 22.13
N SER A 235 -31.21 -11.26 22.81
CA SER A 235 -31.64 -11.52 24.19
C SER A 235 -30.47 -11.48 25.18
N ALA A 236 -29.27 -11.11 24.70
CA ALA A 236 -28.07 -11.03 25.53
C ALA A 236 -27.88 -9.62 26.09
N GLU A 237 -27.38 -9.55 27.32
CA GLU A 237 -26.90 -8.29 27.88
C GLU A 237 -25.61 -7.83 27.21
N THR A 238 -25.49 -6.52 27.01
CA THR A 238 -24.27 -5.91 26.48
C THR A 238 -23.12 -5.99 27.47
N ARG A 239 -21.90 -6.09 26.94
CA ARG A 239 -20.68 -6.32 27.72
C ARG A 239 -19.72 -5.15 27.56
N PRO A 240 -18.90 -4.86 28.58
CA PRO A 240 -17.86 -3.84 28.43
C PRO A 240 -16.81 -4.33 27.44
N THR A 241 -16.38 -3.44 26.55
CA THR A 241 -15.27 -3.67 25.61
C THR A 241 -14.23 -2.57 25.78
N LEU A 242 -13.03 -2.76 25.20
CA LEU A 242 -12.00 -1.74 25.22
C LEU A 242 -12.43 -0.44 24.52
N ALA A 243 -13.21 -0.57 23.44
CA ALA A 243 -13.76 0.57 22.71
C ALA A 243 -14.91 1.24 23.48
N GLN A 244 -15.71 0.46 24.22
CA GLN A 244 -16.91 0.89 24.94
C GLN A 244 -16.92 0.35 26.40
N PRO A 245 -16.19 1.01 27.33
CA PRO A 245 -16.09 0.55 28.72
C PRO A 245 -17.43 0.63 29.47
N GLY A 246 -18.31 1.57 29.11
CA GLY A 246 -19.62 1.75 29.75
C GLY A 246 -20.71 0.78 29.30
N ARG A 247 -20.33 -0.37 28.73
CA ARG A 247 -21.22 -1.45 28.24
C ARG A 247 -22.14 -1.07 27.08
N PHE A 248 -21.81 -0.02 26.32
CA PHE A 248 -22.42 0.13 25.01
C PHE A 248 -21.85 -0.89 24.03
N GLU A 249 -22.68 -1.40 23.14
CA GLU A 249 -22.31 -2.27 22.04
C GLU A 249 -22.90 -1.70 20.75
N ARG A 250 -22.05 -1.57 19.73
CA ARG A 250 -22.48 -1.13 18.40
C ARG A 250 -23.17 -2.29 17.71
N ILE A 251 -24.44 -2.12 17.38
CA ILE A 251 -25.24 -3.11 16.65
C ILE A 251 -25.76 -2.48 15.35
N GLY A 252 -26.18 -3.31 14.39
CA GLY A 252 -26.66 -2.80 13.12
C GLY A 252 -26.91 -3.87 12.07
N VAL A 253 -27.25 -3.40 10.86
CA VAL A 253 -27.38 -4.21 9.65
C VAL A 253 -26.77 -3.47 8.47
N THR A 254 -26.02 -4.20 7.65
CA THR A 254 -25.43 -3.72 6.40
C THR A 254 -25.21 -4.90 5.45
N PRO A 255 -25.51 -4.75 4.14
CA PRO A 255 -26.30 -3.67 3.57
C PRO A 255 -27.79 -3.83 3.89
N TYR A 256 -28.46 -2.71 4.17
CA TYR A 256 -29.92 -2.58 4.18
C TYR A 256 -30.35 -1.91 2.86
N ALA A 257 -31.01 -2.65 1.97
CA ALA A 257 -31.57 -2.08 0.75
C ALA A 257 -32.92 -1.43 1.03
N VAL A 258 -33.09 -0.18 0.59
CA VAL A 258 -34.37 0.52 0.68
C VAL A 258 -35.43 -0.28 -0.12
N PRO A 259 -36.60 -0.60 0.46
CA PRO A 259 -37.63 -1.36 -0.23
C PRO A 259 -38.08 -0.70 -1.54
N ALA A 260 -38.29 -1.50 -2.59
CA ALA A 260 -38.69 -1.03 -3.92
C ALA A 260 -40.09 -0.39 -3.95
N ASP A 261 -40.94 -0.79 -3.00
CA ASP A 261 -42.33 -0.35 -2.85
C ASP A 261 -42.46 0.96 -2.05
N LEU A 262 -41.36 1.52 -1.50
CA LEU A 262 -41.37 2.73 -0.68
C LEU A 262 -41.96 3.94 -1.45
N GLN A 263 -43.08 4.46 -0.97
CA GLN A 263 -43.76 5.62 -1.56
C GLN A 263 -43.48 6.92 -0.81
N ASN A 264 -43.64 6.95 0.52
CA ASN A 264 -43.65 8.21 1.28
C ASN A 264 -42.58 8.26 2.38
N ARG A 265 -42.54 7.26 3.25
CA ARG A 265 -41.70 7.30 4.46
C ARG A 265 -41.29 5.91 4.92
N MET A 266 -40.09 5.84 5.48
CA MET A 266 -39.55 4.63 6.08
C MET A 266 -39.41 4.84 7.59
N GLN A 267 -40.01 3.96 8.38
CA GLN A 267 -39.93 3.99 9.83
C GLN A 267 -38.95 2.92 10.32
N MET A 268 -38.04 3.31 11.20
CA MET A 268 -37.14 2.42 11.93
C MET A 268 -37.55 2.39 13.39
N MET A 269 -37.63 1.20 13.99
CA MET A 269 -38.10 1.03 15.37
C MET A 269 -37.15 0.11 16.14
N ILE A 270 -36.71 0.57 17.31
CA ILE A 270 -35.91 -0.20 18.27
C ILE A 270 -36.82 -0.53 19.43
N ARG A 271 -37.12 -1.81 19.60
CA ARG A 271 -38.14 -2.32 20.51
C ARG A 271 -37.51 -3.23 21.55
N LEU A 272 -37.74 -2.94 22.83
CA LEU A 272 -37.48 -3.84 23.94
C LEU A 272 -38.81 -4.49 24.35
N THR A 273 -38.85 -5.82 24.24
CA THR A 273 -39.99 -6.63 24.66
C THR A 273 -39.60 -7.40 25.91
N GLY A 274 -40.43 -7.33 26.95
CA GLY A 274 -40.22 -8.00 28.24
C GLY A 274 -39.39 -7.20 29.24
N PRO A 275 -39.31 -7.65 30.50
CA PRO A 275 -38.66 -6.92 31.58
C PRO A 275 -37.18 -6.62 31.31
N GLY A 276 -36.83 -5.33 31.35
CA GLY A 276 -35.43 -4.89 31.24
C GLY A 276 -35.30 -3.40 30.94
N ARG A 277 -34.05 -2.95 30.84
CA ARG A 277 -33.69 -1.57 30.50
C ARG A 277 -32.80 -1.54 29.27
N MET A 278 -33.01 -0.55 28.41
CA MET A 278 -32.12 -0.25 27.29
C MET A 278 -31.78 1.22 27.21
N ALA A 279 -30.50 1.53 26.95
CA ALA A 279 -30.05 2.87 26.60
C ALA A 279 -29.57 2.90 25.14
N ILE A 280 -29.90 3.97 24.42
CA ILE A 280 -29.61 4.11 22.99
C ILE A 280 -28.79 5.38 22.76
N TYR A 281 -27.77 5.31 21.93
CA TYR A 281 -26.93 6.46 21.57
C TYR A 281 -26.37 6.31 20.14
N ASP A 282 -25.98 7.42 19.51
CA ASP A 282 -25.31 7.48 18.20
C ASP A 282 -25.99 6.62 17.12
N VAL A 283 -27.26 6.91 16.85
CA VAL A 283 -28.05 6.27 15.79
C VAL A 283 -27.62 6.80 14.43
N GLU A 284 -27.23 5.90 13.54
CA GLU A 284 -26.68 6.18 12.22
C GLU A 284 -27.46 5.41 11.15
N PHE A 285 -27.89 6.14 10.12
CA PHE A 285 -28.42 5.58 8.88
C PHE A 285 -27.67 6.20 7.71
N ILE A 286 -26.61 5.52 7.26
CA ILE A 286 -25.60 6.07 6.36
C ILE A 286 -25.70 5.38 5.01
N ASN A 287 -25.66 6.17 3.94
CA ASN A 287 -25.58 5.63 2.59
C ASN A 287 -24.23 4.92 2.34
N VAL A 288 -24.27 3.65 1.95
CA VAL A 288 -23.08 2.82 1.68
C VAL A 288 -23.06 2.30 0.25
N GLU A 289 -23.79 2.95 -0.67
CA GLU A 289 -23.84 2.55 -2.07
C GLU A 289 -22.44 2.59 -2.72
N ALA A 290 -21.54 3.49 -2.31
CA ALA A 290 -20.12 3.47 -2.72
C ALA A 290 -19.41 2.18 -2.34
N VAL A 291 -19.67 1.63 -1.16
CA VAL A 291 -19.04 0.41 -0.68
C VAL A 291 -19.57 -0.77 -1.48
N GLU A 292 -20.89 -0.87 -1.59
CA GLU A 292 -21.55 -2.04 -2.15
C GLU A 292 -21.45 -2.11 -3.69
N SER A 293 -21.52 -0.96 -4.37
CA SER A 293 -21.29 -0.89 -5.82
C SER A 293 -19.83 -1.10 -6.24
N LEU A 294 -18.88 -1.09 -5.30
CA LEU A 294 -17.50 -1.47 -5.58
C LEU A 294 -17.37 -2.99 -5.82
N TYR A 295 -18.19 -3.80 -5.16
CA TYR A 295 -18.25 -5.26 -5.33
C TYR A 295 -19.19 -5.68 -6.45
N SER A 296 -20.41 -5.16 -6.42
CA SER A 296 -21.46 -5.52 -7.39
C SER A 296 -21.33 -4.83 -8.75
N GLY A 297 -20.55 -3.76 -8.85
CA GLY A 297 -20.51 -2.89 -10.02
C GLY A 297 -21.75 -2.00 -10.10
N ARG A 298 -21.77 -1.09 -11.08
CA ARG A 298 -22.93 -0.25 -11.37
C ARG A 298 -23.58 -0.66 -12.67
N ARG A 299 -24.91 -0.80 -12.67
CA ARG A 299 -25.68 -1.08 -13.89
C ARG A 299 -25.68 0.16 -14.78
N VAL A 300 -25.32 -0.02 -16.04
CA VAL A 300 -25.20 1.06 -17.03
C VAL A 300 -26.25 0.87 -18.10
N VAL A 301 -27.04 1.91 -18.37
CA VAL A 301 -28.06 1.90 -19.43
C VAL A 301 -27.86 3.10 -20.34
N ARG A 302 -28.13 2.95 -21.64
CA ARG A 302 -28.02 4.07 -22.59
C ARG A 302 -29.11 5.10 -22.31
N ALA A 303 -28.83 6.38 -22.59
CA ALA A 303 -29.80 7.45 -22.44
C ALA A 303 -31.10 7.17 -23.24
N SER A 304 -30.98 6.57 -24.43
CA SER A 304 -32.13 6.15 -25.25
C SER A 304 -32.95 4.99 -24.68
N GLU A 305 -32.35 4.15 -23.83
CA GLU A 305 -32.95 2.93 -23.26
C GLU A 305 -33.50 3.17 -21.85
N LEU A 306 -33.19 4.32 -21.24
CA LEU A 306 -33.61 4.68 -19.89
C LEU A 306 -35.13 4.60 -19.75
N ALA A 307 -35.88 5.25 -20.64
CA ALA A 307 -37.34 5.34 -20.58
C ALA A 307 -38.09 3.99 -20.66
N ALA A 308 -37.41 2.90 -21.01
CA ALA A 308 -37.98 1.55 -21.08
C ALA A 308 -37.86 0.76 -19.77
N LEU A 309 -37.13 1.27 -18.77
CA LEU A 309 -36.97 0.62 -17.46
C LEU A 309 -38.19 0.86 -16.56
N ALA A 310 -38.40 0.00 -15.56
CA ALA A 310 -39.35 0.28 -14.49
C ALA A 310 -38.86 1.47 -13.62
N GLY A 311 -39.76 2.16 -12.92
CA GLY A 311 -39.41 3.40 -12.17
C GLY A 311 -38.39 3.19 -11.04
N ASP A 312 -38.37 1.99 -10.45
CA ASP A 312 -37.39 1.53 -9.46
C ASP A 312 -36.03 1.19 -10.09
N GLU A 313 -36.02 0.64 -11.31
CA GLU A 313 -34.79 0.40 -12.08
C GLU A 313 -34.17 1.71 -12.64
N HIS A 314 -34.98 2.75 -12.83
CA HIS A 314 -34.53 4.06 -13.29
C HIS A 314 -33.57 4.72 -12.30
N ASP A 315 -33.90 4.71 -11.01
CA ASP A 315 -33.22 5.56 -10.01
C ASP A 315 -31.83 5.05 -9.59
N ASN A 316 -31.54 3.76 -9.81
CA ASN A 316 -30.26 3.13 -9.44
C ASN A 316 -29.37 2.77 -10.64
N THR A 317 -29.61 3.34 -11.83
CA THR A 317 -28.83 3.08 -13.04
C THR A 317 -27.97 4.26 -13.47
N VAL A 318 -26.74 3.98 -13.91
CA VAL A 318 -25.85 4.98 -14.48
C VAL A 318 -26.19 5.17 -15.95
N VAL A 319 -26.60 6.39 -16.30
CA VAL A 319 -26.97 6.74 -17.67
C VAL A 319 -25.74 7.03 -18.52
N ARG A 320 -25.49 6.21 -19.53
CA ARG A 320 -24.44 6.42 -20.53
C ARG A 320 -24.98 7.26 -21.70
N PRO A 321 -24.32 8.39 -22.06
CA PRO A 321 -24.68 9.15 -23.25
C PRO A 321 -24.51 8.33 -24.53
N ASP A 322 -25.43 8.51 -25.49
CA ASP A 322 -25.43 7.74 -26.75
C ASP A 322 -24.17 7.99 -27.59
N SER A 323 -23.64 9.22 -27.55
CA SER A 323 -22.36 9.57 -28.19
C SER A 323 -21.30 9.91 -27.14
N LEU A 324 -20.23 9.11 -27.12
CA LEU A 324 -19.07 9.34 -26.24
C LEU A 324 -18.21 10.54 -26.66
N MET A 325 -18.31 10.98 -27.91
CA MET A 325 -17.54 12.14 -28.43
C MET A 325 -18.24 13.49 -28.15
N SER A 326 -19.44 13.46 -27.58
CA SER A 326 -20.15 14.66 -27.14
C SER A 326 -19.57 15.21 -25.83
N LEU A 327 -19.91 16.45 -25.44
CA LEU A 327 -19.50 17.02 -24.15
C LEU A 327 -20.01 16.18 -22.95
N SER A 328 -21.23 15.64 -23.04
CA SER A 328 -21.77 14.73 -22.03
C SER A 328 -21.03 13.39 -22.03
N GLY A 329 -20.67 12.88 -23.21
CA GLY A 329 -19.82 11.69 -23.38
C GLY A 329 -18.41 11.86 -22.80
N LEU A 330 -17.75 12.98 -23.07
CA LEU A 330 -16.46 13.32 -22.48
C LEU A 330 -16.54 13.49 -20.96
N ARG A 331 -17.60 14.15 -20.47
CA ARG A 331 -17.86 14.25 -19.02
C ARG A 331 -18.03 12.85 -18.41
N TYR A 332 -18.82 11.99 -19.04
CA TYR A 332 -19.02 10.60 -18.63
C TYR A 332 -17.70 9.82 -18.60
N LEU A 333 -16.84 9.97 -19.62
CA LEU A 333 -15.52 9.34 -19.65
C LEU A 333 -14.57 9.88 -18.58
N LEU A 334 -14.64 11.17 -18.25
CA LEU A 334 -13.76 11.83 -17.27
C LEU A 334 -14.19 11.59 -15.81
N THR A 335 -15.47 11.39 -15.53
CA THR A 335 -15.96 11.06 -14.19
C THR A 335 -16.05 9.56 -13.95
N GLY A 336 -16.23 8.78 -15.02
CA GLY A 336 -16.46 7.34 -14.94
C GLY A 336 -17.72 6.99 -14.12
N PHE A 337 -17.68 5.80 -13.51
CA PHE A 337 -18.74 5.25 -12.66
C PHE A 337 -18.60 5.64 -11.18
N ILE A 338 -17.66 6.52 -10.85
CA ILE A 338 -17.16 6.69 -9.48
C ILE A 338 -18.07 7.64 -8.69
N PRO A 339 -18.54 7.26 -7.48
CA PRO A 339 -19.21 8.17 -6.57
C PRO A 339 -18.21 9.15 -5.93
N LEU A 340 -17.75 10.13 -6.70
CA LEU A 340 -16.68 11.05 -6.30
C LEU A 340 -16.97 11.78 -4.99
N ARG A 341 -18.24 12.15 -4.74
CA ARG A 341 -18.63 12.85 -3.49
C ARG A 341 -18.30 12.04 -2.23
N GLN A 342 -18.52 10.73 -2.27
CA GLN A 342 -18.26 9.82 -1.14
C GLN A 342 -16.77 9.53 -0.99
N TRP A 343 -15.99 9.65 -2.08
CA TRP A 343 -14.54 9.44 -2.07
C TRP A 343 -13.70 10.69 -1.76
N VAL A 344 -14.25 11.90 -1.86
CA VAL A 344 -13.47 13.14 -1.66
C VAL A 344 -12.81 13.18 -0.28
N LEU A 345 -13.57 12.94 0.79
CA LEU A 345 -13.06 13.01 2.15
C LEU A 345 -11.97 11.94 2.44
N PRO A 346 -12.20 10.63 2.22
CA PRO A 346 -11.16 9.63 2.41
C PRO A 346 -9.98 9.83 1.45
N GLY A 347 -10.25 10.24 0.20
CA GLY A 347 -9.22 10.55 -0.78
C GLY A 347 -8.29 11.66 -0.29
N VAL A 348 -8.82 12.75 0.24
CA VAL A 348 -8.02 13.84 0.83
C VAL A 348 -7.29 13.37 2.09
N ALA A 349 -7.97 12.64 2.99
CA ALA A 349 -7.41 12.17 4.24
C ALA A 349 -6.13 11.34 4.04
N TRP A 350 -6.19 10.35 3.15
CA TRP A 350 -5.04 9.50 2.82
C TRP A 350 -4.00 10.22 1.97
N SER A 351 -4.41 11.10 1.05
CA SER A 351 -3.48 11.86 0.21
C SER A 351 -2.59 12.80 1.01
N VAL A 352 -3.14 13.48 2.02
CA VAL A 352 -2.36 14.39 2.88
C VAL A 352 -1.33 13.61 3.71
N LEU A 353 -1.69 12.43 4.21
CA LEU A 353 -0.74 11.52 4.88
C LEU A 353 0.41 11.11 3.94
N ILE A 354 0.07 10.65 2.73
CA ILE A 354 1.06 10.23 1.73
C ILE A 354 1.98 11.39 1.34
N ALA A 355 1.41 12.60 1.17
CA ALA A 355 2.18 13.80 0.87
C ALA A 355 3.13 14.17 2.02
N ALA A 356 2.68 14.08 3.28
CA ALA A 356 3.53 14.33 4.44
C ALA A 356 4.70 13.33 4.51
N MET A 357 4.43 12.02 4.31
CA MET A 357 5.48 11.01 4.27
C MET A 357 6.44 11.23 3.10
N PHE A 358 5.93 11.51 1.90
CA PHE A 358 6.75 11.78 0.74
C PHE A 358 7.68 13.00 0.95
N ALA A 359 7.16 14.07 1.56
CA ALA A 359 7.94 15.24 1.95
C ALA A 359 9.02 14.88 2.97
N GLY A 360 8.70 14.08 3.99
CA GLY A 360 9.66 13.60 4.98
C GLY A 360 10.78 12.76 4.37
N PHE A 361 10.45 11.79 3.52
CA PHE A 361 11.43 11.01 2.76
C PHE A 361 12.32 11.91 1.91
N MET A 362 11.72 12.89 1.22
CA MET A 362 12.46 13.81 0.37
C MET A 362 13.45 14.64 1.19
N GLY A 363 13.03 15.13 2.36
CA GLY A 363 13.88 15.87 3.28
C GLY A 363 15.09 15.05 3.75
N PHE A 364 14.88 13.82 4.22
CA PHE A 364 15.99 12.95 4.63
C PHE A 364 16.93 12.59 3.47
N ASN A 365 16.36 12.27 2.31
CA ASN A 365 17.14 11.94 1.11
C ASN A 365 17.97 13.13 0.63
N MET A 366 17.43 14.35 0.65
CA MET A 366 18.19 15.56 0.32
C MET A 366 19.33 15.81 1.31
N LEU A 367 19.12 15.56 2.62
CA LEU A 367 20.17 15.70 3.64
C LEU A 367 21.30 14.69 3.43
N MET A 368 20.97 13.43 3.15
CA MET A 368 21.93 12.34 3.07
C MET A 368 22.51 12.12 1.68
N ARG A 369 21.92 12.71 0.62
CA ARG A 369 22.39 12.54 -0.76
C ARG A 369 23.88 12.82 -0.90
N ARG A 370 24.37 13.96 -0.38
CA ARG A 370 25.80 14.30 -0.49
C ARG A 370 26.67 13.30 0.27
N GLN A 371 26.26 12.91 1.48
CA GLN A 371 26.94 11.89 2.25
C GLN A 371 27.05 10.56 1.47
N TRP A 372 25.96 10.11 0.86
CA TRP A 372 25.93 8.84 0.11
C TRP A 372 26.67 8.90 -1.24
N VAL A 373 26.60 10.02 -1.94
CA VAL A 373 27.21 10.16 -3.28
C VAL A 373 28.69 10.52 -3.19
N GLU A 374 29.08 11.46 -2.32
CA GLU A 374 30.42 12.05 -2.32
C GLU A 374 31.34 11.36 -1.29
N ASN A 375 30.83 11.15 -0.06
CA ASN A 375 31.63 10.58 1.04
C ASN A 375 31.64 9.06 1.02
N GLU A 376 30.47 8.41 0.89
CA GLU A 376 30.33 6.95 0.88
C GLU A 376 30.41 6.35 -0.53
N ARG A 377 30.29 7.17 -1.58
CA ARG A 377 30.43 6.79 -3.00
C ARG A 377 29.62 5.56 -3.38
N PHE A 378 28.37 5.53 -2.95
CA PHE A 378 27.44 4.47 -3.30
C PHE A 378 27.26 4.32 -4.81
N SER A 379 27.01 3.09 -5.24
CA SER A 379 27.07 2.71 -6.66
C SER A 379 25.78 2.97 -7.44
N PHE A 380 24.64 3.14 -6.74
CA PHE A 380 23.30 3.31 -7.31
C PHE A 380 23.00 2.37 -8.49
N PRO A 381 23.05 1.03 -8.30
CA PRO A 381 22.96 0.07 -9.41
C PRO A 381 21.70 0.22 -10.28
N LEU A 382 20.58 0.61 -9.68
CA LEU A 382 19.30 0.79 -10.38
C LEU A 382 19.28 1.99 -11.34
N THR A 383 20.22 2.93 -11.21
CA THR A 383 20.36 4.05 -12.16
C THR A 383 21.09 3.65 -13.44
N VAL A 384 21.74 2.49 -13.47
CA VAL A 384 22.55 2.03 -14.61
C VAL A 384 21.69 1.76 -15.84
N VAL A 385 20.54 1.10 -15.66
CA VAL A 385 19.59 0.81 -16.74
C VAL A 385 19.13 2.12 -17.43
N PRO A 386 18.54 3.12 -16.73
CA PRO A 386 18.12 4.35 -17.38
C PRO A 386 19.29 5.18 -17.92
N LYS A 387 20.48 5.16 -17.28
CA LYS A 387 21.69 5.82 -17.82
C LYS A 387 22.05 5.29 -19.21
N GLN A 388 22.00 3.97 -19.41
CA GLN A 388 22.27 3.38 -20.73
C GLN A 388 21.13 3.60 -21.72
N LEU A 389 19.88 3.55 -21.24
CA LEU A 389 18.69 3.74 -22.08
C LEU A 389 18.66 5.15 -22.70
N PHE A 390 18.99 6.17 -21.91
CA PHE A 390 18.95 7.57 -22.35
C PHE A 390 20.28 8.10 -22.92
N ALA A 391 21.32 7.27 -22.98
CA ALA A 391 22.60 7.65 -23.56
C ALA A 391 22.46 7.94 -25.07
N THR A 392 22.97 9.10 -25.50
CA THR A 392 22.94 9.52 -26.91
C THR A 392 24.33 9.51 -27.54
N THR A 393 24.42 9.17 -28.83
CA THR A 393 25.65 9.25 -29.62
C THR A 393 25.94 10.68 -30.08
N ALA A 394 27.19 10.97 -30.46
CA ALA A 394 27.59 12.26 -31.03
C ALA A 394 26.81 12.63 -32.30
N ALA A 395 26.37 11.63 -33.07
CA ALA A 395 25.53 11.79 -34.26
C ALA A 395 24.03 11.95 -33.96
N GLY A 396 23.64 12.04 -32.68
CA GLY A 396 22.26 12.27 -32.27
C GLY A 396 21.36 11.03 -32.32
N GLY A 397 21.85 9.80 -32.11
CA GLY A 397 21.05 8.56 -31.99
C GLY A 397 21.11 7.94 -30.59
N TRP A 398 20.32 6.91 -30.28
CA TRP A 398 20.43 6.18 -29.02
C TRP A 398 21.67 5.28 -29.03
N ALA A 399 22.54 5.42 -28.03
CA ALA A 399 23.81 4.69 -27.97
C ALA A 399 23.61 3.19 -27.75
N LEU A 400 22.58 2.82 -26.99
CA LEU A 400 22.23 1.42 -26.70
C LEU A 400 22.00 0.60 -27.98
N LEU A 401 21.34 1.18 -29.00
CA LEU A 401 21.05 0.51 -30.27
C LEU A 401 22.32 0.12 -31.05
N ARG A 402 23.48 0.74 -30.76
CA ARG A 402 24.76 0.41 -31.38
C ARG A 402 25.63 -0.55 -30.54
N ASN A 403 25.19 -0.89 -29.33
CA ASN A 403 25.98 -1.73 -28.42
C ASN A 403 25.73 -3.22 -28.69
N ARG A 404 26.69 -3.89 -29.33
CA ARG A 404 26.60 -5.32 -29.68
C ARG A 404 26.40 -6.22 -28.47
N VAL A 405 27.06 -5.91 -27.35
CA VAL A 405 26.97 -6.75 -26.13
C VAL A 405 25.59 -6.66 -25.49
N ALA A 406 24.98 -5.46 -25.52
CA ALA A 406 23.60 -5.31 -25.08
C ALA A 406 22.64 -6.13 -25.96
N TRP A 407 22.82 -6.14 -27.28
CA TRP A 407 22.01 -6.98 -28.17
C TRP A 407 22.21 -8.48 -27.96
N ILE A 408 23.41 -8.93 -27.57
CA ILE A 408 23.64 -10.33 -27.19
C ILE A 408 22.83 -10.66 -25.93
N GLY A 409 22.91 -9.83 -24.87
CA GLY A 409 22.10 -10.02 -23.67
C GLY A 409 20.60 -9.98 -23.95
N PHE A 410 20.17 -9.09 -24.84
CA PHE A 410 18.78 -9.00 -25.30
C PHE A 410 18.34 -10.30 -26.01
N GLY A 411 19.14 -10.80 -26.96
CA GLY A 411 18.82 -12.02 -27.70
C GLY A 411 18.72 -13.25 -26.80
N VAL A 412 19.62 -13.40 -25.82
CA VAL A 412 19.61 -14.52 -24.87
C VAL A 412 18.36 -14.52 -24.00
N ALA A 413 18.01 -13.38 -23.38
CA ALA A 413 16.79 -13.31 -22.57
C ALA A 413 15.52 -13.42 -23.41
N LEU A 414 15.49 -12.82 -24.60
CA LEU A 414 14.32 -12.91 -25.48
C LEU A 414 14.09 -14.35 -25.91
N LEU A 415 15.13 -15.11 -26.23
CA LEU A 415 15.01 -16.54 -26.55
C LEU A 415 14.39 -17.30 -25.37
N PHE A 416 14.86 -17.07 -24.14
CA PHE A 416 14.32 -17.71 -22.95
C PHE A 416 12.82 -17.37 -22.74
N ALA A 417 12.47 -16.08 -22.86
CA ALA A 417 11.10 -15.61 -22.72
C ALA A 417 10.17 -16.18 -23.82
N LEU A 418 10.65 -16.24 -25.07
CA LEU A 418 9.92 -16.81 -26.19
C LEU A 418 9.71 -18.32 -26.03
N LEU A 419 10.74 -19.07 -25.65
CA LEU A 419 10.61 -20.52 -25.41
C LEU A 419 9.55 -20.81 -24.35
N ARG A 420 9.56 -20.05 -23.25
CA ARG A 420 8.58 -20.19 -22.17
C ARG A 420 7.17 -19.81 -22.60
N GLY A 421 7.00 -18.68 -23.29
CA GLY A 421 5.68 -18.25 -23.77
C GLY A 421 5.13 -19.13 -24.89
N LEU A 422 5.98 -19.68 -25.76
CA LEU A 422 5.57 -20.62 -26.79
C LEU A 422 5.27 -22.01 -26.23
N ASN A 423 6.01 -22.49 -25.22
CA ASN A 423 5.72 -23.73 -24.51
C ASN A 423 4.30 -23.75 -23.92
N TYR A 424 3.84 -22.60 -23.41
CA TYR A 424 2.47 -22.46 -22.89
C TYR A 424 1.39 -22.77 -23.94
N TYR A 425 1.60 -22.35 -25.18
CA TYR A 425 0.67 -22.62 -26.28
C TYR A 425 0.93 -23.98 -26.95
N ASN A 426 2.18 -24.44 -26.95
CA ASN A 426 2.60 -25.72 -27.52
C ASN A 426 3.63 -26.41 -26.60
N PRO A 427 3.19 -27.38 -25.76
CA PRO A 427 4.06 -28.08 -24.82
C PRO A 427 5.23 -28.85 -25.46
N ALA A 428 5.24 -29.07 -26.78
CA ALA A 428 6.37 -29.70 -27.48
C ALA A 428 7.62 -28.82 -27.54
N ILE A 429 7.48 -27.50 -27.33
CA ILE A 429 8.59 -26.55 -27.26
C ILE A 429 9.20 -26.66 -25.86
N PRO A 430 10.53 -26.74 -25.69
CA PRO A 430 11.13 -26.89 -24.36
C PRO A 430 10.95 -25.63 -23.49
N ASP A 431 10.52 -25.80 -22.25
CA ASP A 431 10.65 -24.78 -21.20
C ASP A 431 11.97 -24.98 -20.45
N LEU A 432 12.80 -23.94 -20.43
CA LEU A 432 14.08 -23.94 -19.70
C LEU A 432 13.93 -23.61 -18.22
N SER A 433 12.70 -23.32 -17.78
CA SER A 433 12.35 -23.05 -16.38
C SER A 433 12.19 -24.36 -15.59
N TRP A 434 12.34 -24.27 -14.27
CA TRP A 434 12.03 -25.36 -13.34
C TRP A 434 10.93 -24.94 -12.37
N SER A 435 10.25 -25.92 -11.79
CA SER A 435 9.23 -25.69 -10.77
C SER A 435 9.84 -25.24 -9.45
N GLN A 436 9.09 -24.41 -8.70
CA GLN A 436 9.46 -24.10 -7.33
C GLN A 436 9.43 -25.38 -6.50
N THR A 437 10.55 -25.71 -5.86
CA THR A 437 10.70 -26.98 -5.12
C THR A 437 11.20 -26.71 -3.70
N PRO A 438 10.48 -27.10 -2.64
CA PRO A 438 10.98 -27.03 -1.27
C PRO A 438 12.21 -27.92 -1.08
N LEU A 439 13.35 -27.36 -0.68
CA LEU A 439 14.61 -28.10 -0.58
C LEU A 439 14.57 -29.19 0.50
N ALA A 440 13.78 -28.99 1.57
CA ALA A 440 13.59 -30.00 2.61
C ALA A 440 12.98 -31.31 2.07
N GLN A 441 12.27 -31.29 0.93
CA GLN A 441 11.71 -32.49 0.32
C GLN A 441 12.75 -33.28 -0.51
N LEU A 442 13.90 -32.69 -0.82
CA LEU A 442 14.95 -33.28 -1.66
C LEU A 442 16.06 -33.98 -0.85
N VAL A 443 16.00 -33.95 0.47
CA VAL A 443 17.03 -34.48 1.36
C VAL A 443 16.39 -35.41 2.37
N ASP A 444 17.04 -36.54 2.71
CA ASP A 444 16.50 -37.51 3.67
C ASP A 444 16.87 -37.24 5.14
N SER A 445 18.04 -36.68 5.39
CA SER A 445 18.56 -36.42 6.74
C SER A 445 17.64 -35.51 7.57
N PRO A 446 17.15 -35.94 8.75
CA PRO A 446 16.26 -35.14 9.59
C PRO A 446 16.83 -33.78 9.99
N LEU A 447 18.13 -33.71 10.28
CA LEU A 447 18.80 -32.46 10.64
C LEU A 447 18.82 -31.48 9.48
N VAL A 448 19.12 -31.96 8.27
CA VAL A 448 19.15 -31.12 7.06
C VAL A 448 17.74 -30.71 6.65
N LYS A 449 16.74 -31.59 6.81
CA LYS A 449 15.32 -31.25 6.65
C LYS A 449 14.90 -30.11 7.58
N ALA A 450 15.28 -30.17 8.86
CA ALA A 450 14.97 -29.12 9.82
C ALA A 450 15.62 -27.78 9.44
N TYR A 451 16.88 -27.80 9.01
CA TYR A 451 17.59 -26.60 8.54
C TYR A 451 16.95 -25.99 7.29
N LEU A 452 16.63 -26.80 6.28
CA LEU A 452 16.08 -26.33 5.00
C LEU A 452 14.55 -26.17 4.99
N LYS A 453 13.88 -26.27 6.14
CA LYS A 453 12.42 -26.25 6.27
C LYS A 453 11.77 -25.09 5.52
N ASP A 454 12.35 -23.90 5.64
CA ASP A 454 11.83 -22.66 5.05
C ASP A 454 12.58 -22.23 3.77
N VAL A 455 13.31 -23.16 3.13
CA VAL A 455 14.09 -22.89 1.92
C VAL A 455 13.45 -23.54 0.71
N THR A 456 13.06 -22.70 -0.25
CA THR A 456 12.52 -23.12 -1.55
C THR A 456 13.51 -22.79 -2.66
N LEU A 457 13.67 -23.71 -3.62
CA LEU A 457 14.33 -23.43 -4.89
C LEU A 457 13.37 -22.60 -5.75
N PRO A 458 13.65 -21.32 -6.02
CA PRO A 458 12.76 -20.47 -6.80
C PRO A 458 12.92 -20.74 -8.30
N VAL A 459 11.90 -20.40 -9.10
CA VAL A 459 12.04 -20.28 -10.56
C VAL A 459 13.08 -19.20 -10.87
N LEU A 460 13.93 -19.45 -11.86
CA LEU A 460 14.87 -18.43 -12.33
C LEU A 460 14.13 -17.30 -13.06
N CYS A 461 14.05 -16.13 -12.43
CA CYS A 461 13.57 -14.91 -13.08
C CYS A 461 14.74 -14.12 -13.67
N LEU A 462 14.81 -14.03 -15.00
CA LEU A 462 15.89 -13.33 -15.68
C LEU A 462 15.85 -11.82 -15.44
N THR A 463 14.65 -11.26 -15.24
CA THR A 463 14.47 -9.86 -14.87
C THR A 463 15.23 -9.53 -13.57
N ILE A 464 15.07 -10.36 -12.54
CA ILE A 464 15.74 -10.17 -11.24
C ILE A 464 17.25 -10.44 -11.36
N LEU A 465 17.65 -11.50 -12.07
CA LEU A 465 19.07 -11.83 -12.28
C LEU A 465 19.82 -10.70 -12.99
N SER A 466 19.20 -10.05 -13.98
CA SER A 466 19.82 -8.95 -14.73
C SER A 466 20.20 -7.77 -13.86
N VAL A 467 19.35 -7.42 -12.90
CA VAL A 467 19.62 -6.35 -11.94
C VAL A 467 20.59 -6.83 -10.86
N ALA A 468 20.46 -8.09 -10.40
CA ALA A 468 21.39 -8.69 -9.43
C ALA A 468 22.84 -8.65 -9.92
N LEU A 469 23.08 -8.85 -11.22
CA LEU A 469 24.41 -8.78 -11.82
C LEU A 469 25.05 -7.39 -11.75
N LEU A 470 24.27 -6.33 -11.51
CA LEU A 470 24.77 -4.96 -11.33
C LEU A 470 25.27 -4.70 -9.90
N ILE A 471 24.85 -5.51 -8.92
CA ILE A 471 25.20 -5.37 -7.50
C ILE A 471 26.69 -5.69 -7.28
N GLN A 472 27.29 -5.07 -6.27
CA GLN A 472 28.67 -5.34 -5.86
C GLN A 472 28.83 -6.79 -5.34
N THR A 473 29.97 -7.41 -5.66
CA THR A 473 30.22 -8.84 -5.43
C THR A 473 30.24 -9.22 -3.95
N ASP A 474 30.76 -8.37 -3.07
CA ASP A 474 30.81 -8.58 -1.62
C ASP A 474 29.42 -8.49 -0.97
N VAL A 475 28.59 -7.57 -1.45
CA VAL A 475 27.19 -7.47 -1.03
C VAL A 475 26.42 -8.71 -1.48
N LEU A 476 26.56 -9.14 -2.74
CA LEU A 476 25.89 -10.35 -3.24
C LEU A 476 26.25 -11.59 -2.41
N PHE A 477 27.54 -11.76 -2.07
CA PHE A 477 27.99 -12.84 -1.18
C PHE A 477 27.25 -12.80 0.16
N SER A 478 27.21 -11.62 0.77
CA SER A 478 26.57 -11.43 2.08
C SER A 478 25.07 -11.72 2.04
N LEU A 479 24.36 -11.38 0.96
CA LEU A 479 22.92 -11.61 0.84
C LEU A 479 22.58 -13.10 0.89
N TRP A 480 23.11 -13.92 -0.02
CA TRP A 480 22.78 -15.35 -0.04
C TRP A 480 23.37 -16.09 1.16
N ALA A 481 24.58 -15.73 1.62
CA ALA A 481 25.19 -16.37 2.77
C ALA A 481 24.41 -16.10 4.07
N CYS A 482 24.02 -14.84 4.32
CA CYS A 482 23.23 -14.50 5.51
C CYS A 482 21.82 -15.11 5.46
N PHE A 483 21.21 -15.29 4.29
CA PHE A 483 19.94 -16.02 4.18
C PHE A 483 20.05 -17.45 4.67
N PHE A 484 21.11 -18.17 4.31
CA PHE A 484 21.36 -19.53 4.83
C PHE A 484 21.75 -19.52 6.31
N LEU A 485 22.57 -18.56 6.76
CA LEU A 485 22.87 -18.40 8.19
C LEU A 485 21.61 -18.15 9.03
N PHE A 486 20.63 -17.42 8.49
CA PHE A 486 19.36 -17.19 9.17
C PHE A 486 18.59 -18.50 9.41
N GLN A 487 18.74 -19.52 8.55
CA GLN A 487 18.08 -20.81 8.72
C GLN A 487 18.62 -21.60 9.92
N LEU A 488 19.77 -21.22 10.49
CA LEU A 488 20.27 -21.81 11.73
C LEU A 488 19.29 -21.62 12.90
N TRP A 489 18.42 -20.61 12.85
CA TRP A 489 17.34 -20.45 13.83
C TRP A 489 16.40 -21.67 13.90
N ASN A 490 16.21 -22.40 12.79
CA ASN A 490 15.40 -23.61 12.77
C ASN A 490 16.04 -24.77 13.57
N LEU A 491 17.38 -24.76 13.71
CA LEU A 491 18.12 -25.72 14.53
C LEU A 491 18.26 -25.24 15.98
N ALA A 492 18.51 -23.95 16.18
CA ALA A 492 18.66 -23.36 17.51
C ALA A 492 17.36 -23.42 18.34
N GLY A 493 16.20 -23.34 17.68
CA GLY A 493 14.90 -23.32 18.34
C GLY A 493 14.64 -24.54 19.21
N PRO A 494 14.70 -25.77 18.65
CA PRO A 494 14.63 -27.00 19.41
C PRO A 494 15.80 -27.17 20.40
N ALA A 495 17.03 -26.87 19.97
CA ALA A 495 18.23 -27.11 20.79
C ALA A 495 18.28 -26.26 22.07
N LEU A 496 17.76 -25.03 22.01
CA LEU A 496 17.76 -24.08 23.13
C LEU A 496 16.37 -23.94 23.79
N ASN A 497 15.39 -24.77 23.39
CA ASN A 497 13.99 -24.69 23.81
C ASN A 497 13.38 -23.28 23.63
N MET A 498 13.78 -22.58 22.57
CA MET A 498 13.26 -21.24 22.23
C MET A 498 11.90 -21.31 21.53
N ASN A 499 11.55 -22.46 20.96
CA ASN A 499 10.25 -22.73 20.32
C ASN A 499 9.06 -22.60 21.29
N ARG A 500 9.30 -22.56 22.62
CA ARG A 500 8.24 -22.30 23.61
C ARG A 500 7.63 -20.91 23.49
N PHE A 501 8.36 -19.95 22.90
CA PHE A 501 7.86 -18.60 22.72
C PHE A 501 7.00 -18.50 21.47
N PRO A 502 5.85 -17.81 21.53
CA PRO A 502 5.05 -17.53 20.34
C PRO A 502 5.86 -16.83 19.25
N SER A 503 5.54 -17.14 18.00
CA SER A 503 6.13 -16.52 16.80
C SER A 503 7.63 -16.76 16.60
N TYR A 504 8.30 -17.58 17.41
CA TYR A 504 9.70 -17.99 17.17
C TYR A 504 9.85 -18.57 15.73
N PRO A 505 10.88 -18.21 14.94
CA PRO A 505 12.09 -17.47 15.32
C PRO A 505 11.97 -15.94 15.25
N TRP A 506 10.77 -15.36 15.34
CA TRP A 506 10.54 -13.92 15.26
C TRP A 506 11.13 -13.30 13.99
N ARG A 507 10.92 -13.98 12.86
CA ARG A 507 11.56 -13.65 11.58
C ARG A 507 11.35 -12.20 11.19
N PHE A 508 10.12 -11.72 11.34
CA PHE A 508 9.73 -10.38 10.92
C PHE A 508 10.18 -9.32 11.91
N GLU A 509 10.08 -9.60 13.21
CA GLU A 509 10.52 -8.75 14.30
C GLU A 509 12.05 -8.55 14.23
N GLN A 510 12.82 -9.62 13.99
CA GLN A 510 14.25 -9.53 13.74
C GLN A 510 14.54 -8.67 12.51
N ASN A 511 13.79 -8.83 11.42
CA ASN A 511 13.94 -8.01 10.23
C ASN A 511 13.63 -6.51 10.51
N MET A 512 12.58 -6.20 11.27
CA MET A 512 12.26 -4.84 11.70
C MET A 512 13.39 -4.23 12.55
N GLY A 513 13.86 -4.97 13.56
CA GLY A 513 14.97 -4.56 14.42
C GLY A 513 16.26 -4.29 13.64
N ALA A 514 16.56 -5.14 12.67
CA ALA A 514 17.70 -4.97 11.78
C ALA A 514 17.58 -3.71 10.92
N PHE A 515 16.39 -3.42 10.36
CA PHE A 515 16.13 -2.18 9.61
C PHE A 515 16.30 -0.93 10.49
N ILE A 516 15.76 -0.94 11.70
CA ILE A 516 15.89 0.16 12.66
C ILE A 516 17.37 0.37 13.01
N ALA A 517 18.10 -0.68 13.36
CA ALA A 517 19.53 -0.60 13.67
C ALA A 517 20.34 -0.08 12.49
N TYR A 518 20.05 -0.54 11.27
CA TYR A 518 20.75 -0.11 10.07
C TYR A 518 20.48 1.37 9.74
N ALA A 519 19.26 1.87 9.95
CA ALA A 519 18.95 3.31 9.88
C ALA A 519 19.73 4.12 10.93
N LEU A 520 19.73 3.68 12.19
CA LEU A 520 20.46 4.36 13.27
C LEU A 520 21.97 4.37 13.01
N LEU A 521 22.54 3.28 12.50
CA LEU A 521 23.94 3.20 12.10
C LEU A 521 24.26 4.19 10.98
N ALA A 522 23.36 4.36 10.00
CA ALA A 522 23.55 5.33 8.92
C ALA A 522 23.60 6.78 9.45
N VAL A 523 22.70 7.12 10.38
CA VAL A 523 22.70 8.43 11.05
C VAL A 523 23.98 8.60 11.88
N TYR A 524 24.40 7.55 12.59
CA TYR A 524 25.62 7.57 13.40
C TYR A 524 26.88 7.78 12.54
N VAL A 525 27.03 7.06 11.42
CA VAL A 525 28.14 7.23 10.48
C VAL A 525 28.12 8.64 9.86
N GLY A 526 26.94 9.12 9.45
CA GLY A 526 26.74 10.45 8.87
C GLY A 526 26.71 11.61 9.87
N ARG A 527 26.89 11.39 11.18
CA ARG A 527 26.66 12.40 12.23
C ARG A 527 27.44 13.70 12.05
N ARG A 528 28.69 13.62 11.58
CA ARG A 528 29.53 14.80 11.35
C ARG A 528 28.98 15.65 10.20
N HIS A 529 28.64 15.00 9.08
CA HIS A 529 27.99 15.63 7.94
C HIS A 529 26.64 16.26 8.32
N LEU A 530 25.82 15.57 9.12
CA LEU A 530 24.53 16.10 9.58
C LEU A 530 24.70 17.33 10.50
N LEU A 531 25.67 17.30 11.43
CA LEU A 531 25.98 18.45 12.29
C LEU A 531 26.49 19.65 11.47
N GLU A 532 27.35 19.42 10.48
CA GLU A 532 27.83 20.46 9.56
C GLU A 532 26.69 21.05 8.73
N THR A 533 25.80 20.19 8.23
CA THR A 533 24.61 20.58 7.47
C THR A 533 23.69 21.50 8.28
N VAL A 534 23.41 21.15 9.54
CA VAL A 534 22.59 21.99 10.44
C VAL A 534 23.28 23.31 10.73
N LYS A 535 24.59 23.32 11.03
CA LYS A 535 25.35 24.56 11.23
C LYS A 535 25.32 25.45 9.99
N LEU A 536 25.47 24.87 8.81
CA LEU A 536 25.45 25.61 7.54
C LEU A 536 24.06 26.17 7.23
N ALA A 537 23.00 25.42 7.52
CA ALA A 537 21.62 25.88 7.35
C ALA A 537 21.34 27.14 8.17
N PHE A 538 21.84 27.26 9.39
CA PHE A 538 21.59 28.42 10.27
C PHE A 538 22.70 29.49 10.28
N SER A 539 23.82 29.25 9.60
CA SER A 539 24.94 30.21 9.53
C SER A 539 24.53 31.52 8.83
N SER A 540 24.79 32.66 9.48
CA SER A 540 24.63 34.01 8.93
C SER A 540 25.71 34.31 7.88
N VAL A 541 26.95 33.86 8.10
CA VAL A 541 28.08 34.05 7.18
C VAL A 541 27.85 33.31 5.85
N ALA A 542 27.26 32.11 5.91
CA ALA A 542 26.93 31.34 4.71
C ALA A 542 25.80 31.96 3.86
N LYS A 543 24.95 32.83 4.43
CA LYS A 543 23.87 33.51 3.70
C LYS A 543 24.38 34.55 2.69
N ALA A 544 25.52 35.18 2.98
CA ALA A 544 26.08 36.27 2.18
C ALA A 544 27.22 35.83 1.25
N GLY A 545 27.64 34.56 1.32
CA GLY A 545 28.79 34.02 0.58
C GLY A 545 28.43 33.06 -0.55
N THR A 546 29.46 32.45 -1.15
CA THR A 546 29.37 31.48 -2.26
C THR A 546 28.61 30.20 -1.93
N ARG A 547 28.35 29.90 -0.65
CA ARG A 547 27.60 28.72 -0.17
C ARG A 547 26.11 28.99 0.12
N ALA A 548 25.57 30.15 -0.29
CA ALA A 548 24.18 30.50 -0.02
C ALA A 548 23.15 29.53 -0.61
N ALA A 549 23.43 28.96 -1.79
CA ALA A 549 22.55 27.97 -2.44
C ALA A 549 22.46 26.66 -1.65
N GLU A 550 23.59 26.18 -1.14
CA GLU A 550 23.70 24.99 -0.31
C GLU A 550 23.01 25.18 1.04
N ALA A 551 23.24 26.32 1.70
CA ALA A 551 22.53 26.65 2.93
C ALA A 551 21.00 26.68 2.74
N ARG A 552 20.52 27.13 1.57
CA ARG A 552 19.09 27.12 1.23
C ARG A 552 18.57 25.69 1.05
N GLU A 553 19.30 24.84 0.34
CA GLU A 553 18.94 23.43 0.14
C GLU A 553 18.77 22.71 1.49
N HIS A 554 19.70 22.93 2.42
CA HIS A 554 19.63 22.35 3.77
C HIS A 554 18.49 22.89 4.63
N ARG A 555 18.13 24.18 4.51
CA ARG A 555 16.94 24.73 5.18
C ARG A 555 15.66 24.08 4.67
N VAL A 556 15.54 23.92 3.35
CA VAL A 556 14.38 23.27 2.74
C VAL A 556 14.29 21.82 3.18
N SER A 557 15.39 21.07 3.18
CA SER A 557 15.38 19.67 3.60
C SER A 557 15.04 19.49 5.08
N LEU A 558 15.57 20.34 5.97
CA LEU A 558 15.20 20.35 7.40
C LEU A 558 13.73 20.75 7.60
N ALA A 559 13.24 21.75 6.86
CA ALA A 559 11.85 22.17 6.92
C ALA A 559 10.89 21.06 6.44
N LEU A 560 11.23 20.33 5.37
CA LEU A 560 10.45 19.20 4.87
C LEU A 560 10.31 18.11 5.93
N VAL A 561 11.40 17.75 6.62
CA VAL A 561 11.37 16.78 7.73
C VAL A 561 10.56 17.30 8.91
N ALA A 562 10.80 18.53 9.36
CA ALA A 562 10.09 19.09 10.50
C ALA A 562 8.58 19.20 10.23
N LEU A 563 8.19 19.76 9.07
CA LEU A 563 6.80 19.89 8.68
C LEU A 563 6.14 18.53 8.48
N SER A 564 6.83 17.52 7.96
CA SER A 564 6.24 16.18 7.85
C SER A 564 5.85 15.64 9.22
N PHE A 565 6.69 15.74 10.25
CA PHE A 565 6.34 15.27 11.60
C PHE A 565 5.20 16.09 12.24
N VAL A 566 5.14 17.41 12.00
CA VAL A 566 4.02 18.25 12.42
C VAL A 566 2.71 17.81 11.75
N PHE A 567 2.74 17.56 10.44
CA PHE A 567 1.56 17.06 9.72
C PHE A 567 1.15 15.66 10.17
N LEU A 568 2.08 14.76 10.47
CA LEU A 568 1.76 13.44 11.01
C LEU A 568 1.09 13.53 12.40
N ALA A 569 1.60 14.39 13.28
CA ALA A 569 0.97 14.66 14.57
C ALA A 569 -0.45 15.22 14.41
N TRP A 570 -0.61 16.23 13.55
CA TRP A 570 -1.92 16.82 13.24
C TRP A 570 -2.89 15.81 12.63
N TRP A 571 -2.43 14.99 11.68
CA TRP A 571 -3.24 13.96 11.04
C TRP A 571 -3.71 12.91 12.05
N GLY A 572 -2.84 12.52 12.99
CA GLY A 572 -3.20 11.62 14.08
C GLY A 572 -4.25 12.19 15.03
N PHE A 573 -4.18 13.49 15.31
CA PHE A 573 -5.19 14.19 16.10
C PHE A 573 -6.52 14.26 15.33
N TRP A 574 -6.50 14.68 14.07
CA TRP A 574 -7.69 14.87 13.24
C TRP A 574 -8.46 13.56 13.01
N THR A 575 -7.75 12.45 12.81
CA THR A 575 -8.35 11.13 12.56
C THR A 575 -8.78 10.39 13.83
N GLY A 576 -8.46 10.89 15.02
CA GLY A 576 -8.71 10.18 16.28
C GLY A 576 -7.74 9.03 16.57
N MET A 577 -6.72 8.80 15.70
CA MET A 577 -5.65 7.82 15.96
C MET A 577 -4.85 8.17 17.23
N GLY A 578 -4.78 9.45 17.57
CA GLY A 578 -3.99 9.99 18.67
C GLY A 578 -2.58 10.38 18.23
N VAL A 579 -2.08 11.50 18.76
CA VAL A 579 -0.78 12.07 18.36
C VAL A 579 0.38 11.11 18.62
N LYS A 580 0.37 10.44 19.78
CA LYS A 580 1.45 9.49 20.16
C LYS A 580 1.48 8.28 19.23
N ALA A 581 0.34 7.65 18.99
CA ALA A 581 0.20 6.50 18.11
C ALA A 581 0.63 6.83 16.67
N SER A 582 0.19 7.99 16.15
CA SER A 582 0.57 8.50 14.84
C SER A 582 2.09 8.70 14.71
N LEU A 583 2.71 9.41 15.66
CA LEU A 583 4.16 9.65 15.63
C LEU A 583 4.98 8.37 15.78
N LEU A 584 4.53 7.40 16.58
CA LEU A 584 5.20 6.10 16.71
C LEU A 584 5.12 5.30 15.41
N PHE A 585 3.92 5.13 14.84
CA PHE A 585 3.73 4.28 13.66
C PHE A 585 4.27 4.91 12.39
N PHE A 586 3.90 6.15 12.08
CA PHE A 586 4.39 6.81 10.88
C PHE A 586 5.84 7.25 11.03
N GLY A 587 6.31 7.57 12.24
CA GLY A 587 7.74 7.76 12.52
C GLY A 587 8.53 6.48 12.23
N TYR A 588 8.02 5.31 12.62
CA TYR A 588 8.59 4.03 12.23
C TYR A 588 8.58 3.84 10.69
N MET A 589 7.50 4.18 9.98
CA MET A 589 7.49 4.16 8.51
C MET A 589 8.54 5.11 7.90
N MET A 590 8.79 6.26 8.53
CA MET A 590 9.86 7.18 8.11
C MET A 590 11.24 6.56 8.26
N VAL A 591 11.48 5.87 9.38
CA VAL A 591 12.72 5.11 9.62
C VAL A 591 12.88 3.99 8.58
N LEU A 592 11.81 3.25 8.27
CA LEU A 592 11.85 2.22 7.25
C LEU A 592 12.18 2.78 5.88
N GLY A 593 11.47 3.82 5.40
CA GLY A 593 11.77 4.36 4.08
C GLY A 593 13.16 5.02 4.00
N PHE A 594 13.68 5.55 5.11
CA PHE A 594 15.08 5.98 5.20
C PHE A 594 16.07 4.81 5.07
N ALA A 595 15.86 3.72 5.81
CA ALA A 595 16.66 2.51 5.69
C ALA A 595 16.61 1.96 4.26
N THR A 596 15.43 1.83 3.67
CA THR A 596 15.20 1.39 2.28
C THR A 596 15.94 2.28 1.28
N SER A 597 15.95 3.60 1.48
CA SER A 597 16.71 4.56 0.66
C SER A 597 18.21 4.27 0.68
N LYS A 598 18.77 4.03 1.86
CA LYS A 598 20.17 3.63 1.99
C LYS A 598 20.46 2.27 1.36
N ILE A 599 19.63 1.26 1.65
CA ILE A 599 19.78 -0.10 1.11
C ILE A 599 19.86 -0.06 -0.41
N ARG A 600 18.96 0.68 -1.06
CA ARG A 600 18.93 0.75 -2.52
C ARG A 600 20.00 1.64 -3.12
N ALA A 601 20.39 2.72 -2.46
CA ALA A 601 21.55 3.50 -2.88
C ALA A 601 22.82 2.63 -2.89
N GLU A 602 23.01 1.80 -1.87
CA GLU A 602 24.18 0.94 -1.71
C GLU A 602 24.16 -0.27 -2.67
N CYS A 603 23.10 -1.10 -2.62
CA CYS A 603 23.07 -2.39 -3.31
C CYS A 603 22.09 -2.49 -4.47
N GLY A 604 21.16 -1.54 -4.65
CA GLY A 604 20.19 -1.57 -5.75
C GLY A 604 19.29 -2.81 -5.78
N SER A 605 18.76 -3.22 -4.61
CA SER A 605 17.89 -4.40 -4.48
C SER A 605 16.76 -4.43 -5.54
N PRO A 606 16.59 -5.56 -6.25
CA PRO A 606 15.68 -5.65 -7.40
C PRO A 606 14.21 -5.97 -7.08
N ALA A 607 13.87 -6.22 -5.82
CA ALA A 607 12.53 -6.65 -5.41
C ALA A 607 11.85 -5.62 -4.50
N ALA A 608 10.53 -5.48 -4.65
CA ALA A 608 9.75 -4.60 -3.77
C ALA A 608 9.63 -5.10 -2.33
N TYR A 609 9.60 -6.42 -2.13
CA TYR A 609 9.38 -7.06 -0.83
C TYR A 609 10.62 -7.09 0.08
N LEU A 610 11.45 -6.05 0.00
CA LEU A 610 12.67 -5.92 0.80
C LEU A 610 12.39 -5.40 2.21
N THR A 611 11.29 -4.65 2.40
CA THR A 611 10.92 -4.04 3.68
C THR A 611 10.23 -5.03 4.61
N PRO A 612 10.28 -4.79 5.94
CA PRO A 612 9.51 -5.60 6.89
C PRO A 612 8.02 -5.62 6.55
N TYR A 613 7.46 -6.82 6.44
CA TYR A 613 6.15 -7.04 5.80
C TYR A 613 4.94 -6.72 6.68
N PHE A 614 5.05 -7.00 7.98
CA PHE A 614 3.97 -6.86 8.95
C PHE A 614 4.25 -5.71 9.92
N GLY A 615 3.83 -4.49 9.57
CA GLY A 615 3.98 -3.30 10.42
C GLY A 615 3.35 -3.46 11.81
N MET A 616 2.31 -4.27 11.95
CA MET A 616 1.63 -4.51 13.22
C MET A 616 2.47 -5.21 14.28
N GLN A 617 3.55 -5.91 13.92
CA GLN A 617 4.47 -6.49 14.91
C GLN A 617 5.30 -5.42 15.62
N PHE A 618 5.62 -4.32 14.95
CA PHE A 618 6.22 -3.16 15.63
C PHE A 618 5.23 -2.57 16.61
N VAL A 619 3.96 -2.45 16.21
CA VAL A 619 2.88 -1.96 17.10
C VAL A 619 2.74 -2.87 18.33
N ALA A 620 2.80 -4.20 18.17
CA ALA A 620 2.82 -5.16 19.27
C ALA A 620 4.05 -4.99 20.18
N ALA A 621 5.25 -4.79 19.61
CA ALA A 621 6.48 -4.56 20.37
C ALA A 621 6.46 -3.26 21.20
N VAL A 622 5.77 -2.22 20.72
CA VAL A 622 5.64 -0.93 21.45
C VAL A 622 4.39 -0.86 22.32
N GLY A 623 3.64 -1.96 22.52
CA GLY A 623 2.58 -2.07 23.53
C GLY A 623 1.15 -2.25 23.00
N GLY A 624 0.96 -2.37 21.67
CA GLY A 624 -0.33 -2.73 21.07
C GLY A 624 -1.49 -1.83 21.48
N PHE A 625 -2.65 -2.44 21.77
CA PHE A 625 -3.87 -1.74 22.19
C PHE A 625 -3.68 -0.85 23.42
N ALA A 626 -2.77 -1.18 24.35
CA ALA A 626 -2.52 -0.38 25.53
C ALA A 626 -1.86 0.99 25.20
N MET A 627 -1.12 1.06 24.09
CA MET A 627 -0.41 2.26 23.66
C MET A 627 -1.10 3.01 22.53
N PHE A 628 -1.81 2.28 21.67
CA PHE A 628 -2.47 2.85 20.49
C PHE A 628 -3.97 3.13 20.71
N GLY A 629 -4.60 2.49 21.70
CA GLY A 629 -6.06 2.48 21.80
C GLY A 629 -6.72 1.75 20.61
N THR A 630 -8.04 1.67 20.60
CA THR A 630 -8.75 0.89 19.57
C THR A 630 -8.72 1.56 18.20
N THR A 631 -9.03 2.86 18.12
CA THR A 631 -8.92 3.65 16.88
C THR A 631 -7.50 3.69 16.35
N GLY A 632 -6.50 3.90 17.20
CA GLY A 632 -5.11 3.91 16.77
C GLY A 632 -4.64 2.57 16.21
N MET A 633 -5.04 1.46 16.85
CA MET A 633 -4.74 0.11 16.36
C MET A 633 -5.41 -0.18 15.02
N LEU A 634 -6.67 0.22 14.85
CA LEU A 634 -7.38 -0.02 13.60
C LEU A 634 -6.78 0.79 12.44
N VAL A 635 -6.52 2.08 12.65
CA VAL A 635 -5.90 2.94 11.63
C VAL A 635 -4.50 2.46 11.27
N ALA A 636 -3.69 2.04 12.27
CA ALA A 636 -2.38 1.44 12.02
C ALA A 636 -2.49 0.12 11.23
N THR A 637 -3.53 -0.69 11.47
CA THR A 637 -3.78 -1.92 10.72
C THR A 637 -4.07 -1.61 9.26
N ILE A 638 -4.98 -0.67 8.98
CA ILE A 638 -5.31 -0.25 7.60
C ILE A 638 -4.05 0.28 6.90
N ALA A 639 -3.29 1.18 7.55
CA ALA A 639 -2.09 1.75 6.98
C ALA A 639 -1.01 0.68 6.74
N SER A 640 -0.82 -0.26 7.67
CA SER A 640 0.12 -1.37 7.50
C SER A 640 -0.22 -2.23 6.28
N GLY A 641 -1.52 -2.43 6.01
CA GLY A 641 -2.00 -3.31 4.95
C GLY A 641 -1.54 -2.94 3.55
N PHE A 642 -1.25 -1.66 3.27
CA PHE A 642 -0.68 -1.24 1.99
C PHE A 642 0.77 -0.74 2.11
N MET A 643 1.15 -0.12 3.24
CA MET A 643 2.47 0.49 3.38
C MET A 643 3.60 -0.53 3.57
N THR A 644 3.37 -1.61 4.33
CA THR A 644 4.43 -2.58 4.67
C THR A 644 4.35 -3.86 3.87
N THR A 645 3.14 -4.20 3.40
CA THR A 645 2.84 -5.48 2.76
C THR A 645 3.28 -5.55 1.29
N ALA A 646 3.67 -4.42 0.67
CA ALA A 646 4.05 -4.37 -0.74
C ALA A 646 5.14 -3.31 -1.02
N CYS A 647 4.99 -2.54 -2.09
CA CYS A 647 6.02 -1.66 -2.65
C CYS A 647 5.92 -0.18 -2.23
N PHE A 648 4.98 0.21 -1.35
CA PHE A 648 4.76 1.63 -0.99
C PHE A 648 6.05 2.33 -0.56
N LEU A 649 6.84 1.72 0.33
CA LEU A 649 8.06 2.31 0.88
C LEU A 649 9.17 2.49 -0.16
N LEU A 650 9.01 1.97 -1.39
CA LEU A 650 9.93 2.26 -2.50
C LEU A 650 9.84 3.71 -2.98
N ILE A 651 8.78 4.45 -2.64
CA ILE A 651 8.72 5.88 -3.00
C ILE A 651 9.91 6.66 -2.39
N ALA A 652 10.43 6.24 -1.24
CA ALA A 652 11.58 6.87 -0.60
C ALA A 652 12.89 6.70 -1.41
N PRO A 653 13.39 5.48 -1.68
CA PRO A 653 14.62 5.27 -2.45
C PRO A 653 14.57 5.86 -3.86
N ILE A 654 13.41 5.80 -4.53
CA ILE A 654 13.24 6.35 -5.88
C ILE A 654 13.58 7.85 -5.92
N GLN A 655 13.28 8.61 -4.87
CA GLN A 655 13.62 10.04 -4.83
C GLN A 655 15.13 10.28 -4.97
N VAL A 656 15.96 9.61 -4.17
CA VAL A 656 17.41 9.82 -4.21
C VAL A 656 18.02 9.25 -5.50
N GLU A 657 17.52 8.11 -5.99
CA GLU A 657 17.94 7.51 -7.25
C GLU A 657 17.66 8.44 -8.44
N MET A 658 16.47 9.04 -8.51
CA MET A 658 16.09 9.91 -9.61
C MET A 658 16.80 11.27 -9.54
N VAL A 659 17.10 11.78 -8.34
CA VAL A 659 17.94 12.98 -8.20
C VAL A 659 19.38 12.71 -8.66
N GLU A 660 19.96 11.56 -8.33
CA GLU A 660 21.27 11.13 -8.85
C GLU A 660 21.25 11.01 -10.38
N LEU A 661 20.23 10.35 -10.92
CA LEU A 661 20.06 10.17 -12.36
C LEU A 661 19.93 11.53 -13.07
N GLY A 662 19.16 12.46 -12.48
CA GLY A 662 19.01 13.83 -12.96
C GLY A 662 20.34 14.55 -13.12
N GLN A 663 21.23 14.43 -12.13
CA GLN A 663 22.53 15.06 -12.17
C GLN A 663 23.43 14.53 -13.26
N HIS A 664 23.39 13.22 -13.53
CA HIS A 664 24.10 12.61 -14.65
C HIS A 664 23.72 13.26 -15.99
N PHE A 665 22.44 13.60 -16.15
CA PHE A 665 21.90 14.29 -17.34
C PHE A 665 21.81 15.82 -17.20
N ARG A 666 22.50 16.40 -16.20
CA ARG A 666 22.54 17.86 -15.91
C ARG A 666 21.17 18.50 -15.65
N VAL A 667 20.19 17.72 -15.20
CA VAL A 667 18.88 18.21 -14.76
C VAL A 667 19.00 18.68 -13.31
N SER A 668 18.54 19.90 -13.03
CA SER A 668 18.55 20.45 -11.66
C SER A 668 17.65 19.64 -10.72
N SER A 669 18.05 19.47 -9.45
CA SER A 669 17.26 18.78 -8.42
C SER A 669 15.83 19.34 -8.28
N ARG A 670 15.64 20.66 -8.47
CA ARG A 670 14.31 21.28 -8.44
C ARG A 670 13.36 20.71 -9.50
N GLN A 671 13.82 20.61 -10.75
CA GLN A 671 13.02 20.04 -11.85
C GLN A 671 12.73 18.56 -11.60
N MET A 672 13.70 17.82 -11.06
CA MET A 672 13.50 16.42 -10.69
C MET A 672 12.44 16.28 -9.60
N ASN A 673 12.54 17.07 -8.53
CA ASN A 673 11.60 17.03 -7.42
C ASN A 673 10.18 17.40 -7.87
N ILE A 674 10.01 18.35 -8.79
CA ILE A 674 8.70 18.67 -9.39
C ILE A 674 8.17 17.47 -10.18
N GLY A 675 9.00 16.83 -11.00
CA GLY A 675 8.62 15.62 -11.73
C GLY A 675 8.19 14.48 -10.81
N LEU A 676 8.91 14.28 -9.70
CA LEU A 676 8.57 13.29 -8.69
C LEU A 676 7.23 13.61 -7.99
N TRP A 677 6.97 14.86 -7.64
CA TRP A 677 5.68 15.28 -7.07
C TRP A 677 4.53 15.09 -8.07
N ILE A 678 4.72 15.43 -9.35
CA ILE A 678 3.74 15.17 -10.40
C ILE A 678 3.50 13.65 -10.54
N GLY A 679 4.54 12.83 -10.45
CA GLY A 679 4.42 11.37 -10.44
C GLY A 679 3.62 10.84 -9.25
N VAL A 680 3.85 11.35 -8.04
CA VAL A 680 3.05 10.97 -6.85
C VAL A 680 1.59 11.37 -7.03
N LEU A 681 1.34 12.61 -7.45
CA LEU A 681 -0.03 13.09 -7.73
C LEU A 681 -0.70 12.26 -8.83
N GLY A 682 0.05 11.89 -9.87
CA GLY A 682 -0.42 10.99 -10.93
C GLY A 682 -0.71 9.58 -10.41
N GLY A 683 0.14 9.02 -9.56
CA GLY A 683 -0.06 7.71 -8.93
C GLY A 683 -1.31 7.68 -8.04
N VAL A 684 -1.54 8.74 -7.26
CA VAL A 684 -2.73 8.86 -6.41
C VAL A 684 -3.98 9.14 -7.23
N LEU A 685 -3.98 10.18 -8.07
CA LEU A 685 -5.18 10.64 -8.78
C LEU A 685 -5.50 9.79 -10.00
N ILE A 686 -4.54 9.60 -10.91
CA ILE A 686 -4.75 8.83 -12.16
C ILE A 686 -4.80 7.34 -11.84
N GLY A 687 -3.92 6.84 -10.98
CA GLY A 687 -3.97 5.46 -10.50
C GLY A 687 -5.29 5.13 -9.83
N GLY A 688 -5.77 6.01 -8.96
CA GLY A 688 -7.05 5.86 -8.27
C GLY A 688 -8.24 5.90 -9.20
N PHE A 689 -8.25 6.89 -10.09
CA PHE A 689 -9.27 6.99 -11.14
C PHE A 689 -9.37 5.69 -11.94
N THR A 690 -8.25 5.15 -12.44
CA THR A 690 -8.27 3.91 -13.22
C THR A 690 -8.78 2.74 -12.39
N VAL A 691 -8.28 2.55 -11.16
CA VAL A 691 -8.69 1.43 -10.31
C VAL A 691 -10.17 1.50 -9.96
N LEU A 692 -10.68 2.67 -9.57
CA LEU A 692 -12.08 2.85 -9.23
C LEU A 692 -13.00 2.73 -10.46
N CYS A 693 -12.57 3.22 -11.64
CA CYS A 693 -13.33 3.03 -12.88
C CYS A 693 -13.53 1.56 -13.23
N TRP A 694 -12.49 0.74 -13.06
CA TRP A 694 -12.59 -0.71 -13.26
C TRP A 694 -13.47 -1.34 -12.18
N ALA A 695 -13.26 -1.02 -10.91
CA ALA A 695 -14.00 -1.60 -9.79
C ALA A 695 -15.50 -1.31 -9.87
N TYR A 696 -15.91 -0.06 -10.09
CA TYR A 696 -17.32 0.30 -10.23
C TYR A 696 -17.91 -0.08 -11.60
N GLY A 697 -17.09 -0.22 -12.64
CA GLY A 697 -17.55 -0.56 -13.98
C GLY A 697 -17.87 -2.04 -14.15
N LEU A 698 -17.03 -2.93 -13.62
CA LEU A 698 -17.22 -4.38 -13.69
C LEU A 698 -17.83 -4.96 -12.41
N GLY A 699 -17.54 -4.36 -11.26
CA GLY A 699 -17.77 -4.97 -9.94
C GLY A 699 -16.61 -5.89 -9.56
N ALA A 700 -16.04 -5.71 -8.36
CA ALA A 700 -14.94 -6.54 -7.89
C ALA A 700 -15.26 -8.04 -7.84
N ASP A 701 -16.53 -8.42 -7.65
CA ASP A 701 -16.96 -9.83 -7.60
C ASP A 701 -16.94 -10.51 -8.98
N SER A 702 -17.04 -9.73 -10.05
CA SER A 702 -16.97 -10.24 -11.43
C SER A 702 -15.54 -10.23 -11.99
N MET A 703 -14.59 -9.60 -11.29
CA MET A 703 -13.20 -9.57 -11.69
C MET A 703 -12.52 -10.91 -11.42
N GLU A 704 -11.69 -11.34 -12.37
CA GLU A 704 -10.89 -12.56 -12.22
C GLU A 704 -9.92 -12.48 -11.01
N VAL A 705 -9.36 -11.29 -10.75
CA VAL A 705 -8.49 -11.03 -9.60
C VAL A 705 -9.26 -10.21 -8.55
N SER A 706 -10.06 -10.87 -7.72
CA SER A 706 -10.91 -10.23 -6.70
C SER A 706 -10.25 -10.03 -5.33
N TRP A 707 -9.14 -10.74 -5.05
CA TRP A 707 -8.43 -10.67 -3.77
C TRP A 707 -8.07 -9.22 -3.30
N PRO A 708 -7.73 -8.24 -4.17
CA PRO A 708 -7.46 -6.85 -3.78
C PRO A 708 -8.61 -6.17 -3.02
N TYR A 709 -9.84 -6.61 -3.29
CA TYR A 709 -11.06 -6.05 -2.74
C TYR A 709 -11.58 -6.89 -1.55
N SER A 710 -11.28 -8.20 -1.55
CA SER A 710 -11.66 -9.12 -0.47
C SER A 710 -10.66 -9.11 0.69
N GLN A 711 -10.41 -7.95 1.31
CA GLN A 711 -9.39 -7.77 2.36
C GLN A 711 -9.87 -8.11 3.79
N ASN A 712 -11.07 -8.65 3.99
CA ASN A 712 -11.59 -8.98 5.32
C ASN A 712 -10.69 -9.97 6.10
N TRP A 713 -9.98 -10.86 5.39
CA TRP A 713 -9.02 -11.78 6.01
C TRP A 713 -7.87 -11.04 6.72
N TYR A 714 -7.48 -9.86 6.23
CA TYR A 714 -6.39 -9.08 6.80
C TYR A 714 -6.71 -8.58 8.22
N PHE A 715 -8.00 -8.32 8.50
CA PHE A 715 -8.48 -7.93 9.83
C PHE A 715 -8.66 -9.12 10.79
N GLY A 716 -8.41 -10.37 10.36
CA GLY A 716 -8.51 -11.54 11.24
C GLY A 716 -7.56 -11.47 12.43
N ALA A 717 -6.30 -11.09 12.19
CA ALA A 717 -5.32 -10.91 13.26
C ALA A 717 -5.67 -9.73 14.18
N TYR A 718 -6.18 -8.63 13.62
CA TYR A 718 -6.68 -7.49 14.38
C TYR A 718 -7.81 -7.89 15.33
N ARG A 719 -8.85 -8.59 14.83
CA ARG A 719 -10.00 -9.03 15.62
C ARG A 719 -9.58 -9.98 16.75
N GLY A 720 -8.68 -10.91 16.47
CA GLY A 720 -8.10 -11.78 17.49
C GLY A 720 -7.39 -11.01 18.60
N ALA A 721 -6.59 -9.99 18.23
CA ALA A 721 -5.89 -9.13 19.18
C ALA A 721 -6.85 -8.21 19.96
N GLU A 722 -7.89 -7.69 19.32
CA GLU A 722 -8.93 -6.87 19.96
C GLU A 722 -9.70 -7.67 21.01
N MET A 723 -10.14 -8.89 20.67
CA MET A 723 -10.78 -9.80 21.62
C MET A 723 -9.86 -10.15 22.80
N ALA A 724 -8.55 -10.29 22.56
CA ALA A 724 -7.59 -10.50 23.63
C ALA A 724 -7.44 -9.26 24.53
N ALA A 725 -7.47 -8.06 23.94
CA ALA A 725 -7.41 -6.80 24.67
C ALA A 725 -8.66 -6.55 25.53
N ASP A 726 -9.85 -6.92 25.05
CA ASP A 726 -11.08 -6.86 25.85
C ASP A 726 -10.99 -7.75 27.08
N ARG A 727 -10.56 -9.02 26.90
CA ARG A 727 -10.34 -9.94 28.03
C ARG A 727 -9.28 -9.43 29.00
N ALA A 728 -8.24 -8.77 28.48
CA ALA A 728 -7.19 -8.19 29.30
C ALA A 728 -7.71 -7.00 30.10
N MET A 729 -8.56 -6.16 29.52
CA MET A 729 -9.24 -5.06 30.22
C MET A 729 -10.10 -5.58 31.37
N THR A 730 -10.97 -6.57 31.13
CA THR A 730 -11.88 -7.11 32.17
C THR A 730 -11.14 -7.75 33.34
N THR A 731 -9.93 -8.25 33.11
CA THR A 731 -9.08 -8.88 34.14
C THR A 731 -8.06 -7.91 34.75
N GLY A 732 -8.10 -6.61 34.40
CA GLY A 732 -7.13 -5.61 34.85
C GLY A 732 -5.69 -5.86 34.36
N SER A 733 -5.53 -6.69 33.32
CA SER A 733 -4.24 -7.18 32.83
C SER A 733 -3.74 -6.49 31.56
N LEU A 734 -4.40 -5.41 31.13
CA LEU A 734 -4.03 -4.67 29.92
C LEU A 734 -2.62 -4.03 30.01
N PHE A 735 -2.16 -3.69 31.21
CA PHE A 735 -0.84 -3.07 31.46
C PHE A 735 0.12 -4.03 32.18
N LYS A 736 0.35 -5.21 31.60
CA LYS A 736 1.32 -6.19 32.10
C LYS A 736 2.72 -6.02 31.49
N PRO A 737 3.76 -6.63 32.08
CA PRO A 737 5.10 -6.63 31.50
C PRO A 737 5.18 -7.15 30.06
N GLU A 738 4.35 -8.11 29.65
CA GLU A 738 4.32 -8.61 28.26
C GLU A 738 3.78 -7.58 27.26
N THR A 739 2.91 -6.69 27.72
CA THR A 739 2.31 -5.59 26.92
C THR A 739 3.03 -4.26 27.11
N ALA A 740 4.08 -4.22 27.94
CA ALA A 740 4.84 -3.01 28.18
C ALA A 740 5.67 -2.64 26.94
N CYS A 741 5.66 -1.35 26.60
CA CYS A 741 6.38 -0.81 25.46
C CYS A 741 7.87 -1.17 25.52
N MET A 742 8.37 -1.84 24.48
CA MET A 742 9.78 -2.20 24.30
C MET A 742 10.40 -3.00 25.46
N ASN A 743 9.61 -3.79 26.19
CA ASN A 743 10.13 -4.71 27.21
C ASN A 743 10.74 -5.97 26.58
N VAL A 744 12.03 -5.90 26.23
CA VAL A 744 12.79 -6.98 25.55
C VAL A 744 12.80 -8.31 26.34
N VAL A 745 12.56 -8.29 27.64
CA VAL A 745 12.58 -9.51 28.48
C VAL A 745 11.25 -10.26 28.35
N SER A 746 10.14 -9.57 28.60
CA SER A 746 8.80 -10.17 28.72
C SER A 746 8.00 -10.13 27.42
N ASN A 747 8.17 -9.11 26.58
CA ASN A 747 7.48 -8.96 25.30
C ASN A 747 8.25 -9.71 24.19
N PRO A 748 7.69 -10.80 23.61
CA PRO A 748 8.37 -11.58 22.57
C PRO A 748 8.67 -10.77 21.30
N ASP A 749 7.77 -9.87 20.89
CA ASP A 749 7.97 -9.03 19.71
C ASP A 749 9.14 -8.07 19.91
N ALA A 750 9.20 -7.39 21.07
CA ALA A 750 10.32 -6.52 21.44
C ALA A 750 11.64 -7.29 21.52
N LYS A 751 11.60 -8.56 21.94
CA LYS A 751 12.75 -9.47 21.95
C LYS A 751 13.26 -9.76 20.55
N GLY A 752 12.37 -10.10 19.62
CA GLY A 752 12.72 -10.29 18.22
C GLY A 752 13.37 -9.05 17.61
N LEU A 753 12.79 -7.86 17.84
CA LEU A 753 13.36 -6.58 17.43
C LEU A 753 14.78 -6.39 17.98
N ALA A 754 14.99 -6.63 19.28
CA ALA A 754 16.29 -6.46 19.91
C ALA A 754 17.34 -7.43 19.33
N ILE A 755 16.99 -8.69 19.11
CA ILE A 755 17.89 -9.69 18.50
C ILE A 755 18.35 -9.22 17.12
N GLY A 756 17.41 -8.81 16.26
CA GLY A 756 17.72 -8.33 14.92
C GLY A 756 18.60 -7.09 14.91
N ALA A 757 18.32 -6.15 15.82
CA ALA A 757 19.10 -4.94 16.00
C ALA A 757 20.53 -5.25 16.46
N VAL A 758 20.69 -6.09 17.49
CA VAL A 758 21.99 -6.47 18.04
C VAL A 758 22.85 -7.19 17.02
N ILE A 759 22.32 -8.18 16.30
CA ILE A 759 23.09 -8.91 15.28
C ILE A 759 23.56 -7.96 14.18
N THR A 760 22.71 -7.04 13.74
CA THR A 760 23.07 -6.04 12.72
C THR A 760 24.19 -5.12 13.19
N VAL A 761 24.13 -4.63 14.44
CA VAL A 761 25.18 -3.80 15.03
C VAL A 761 26.48 -4.59 15.19
N VAL A 762 26.42 -5.84 15.67
CA VAL A 762 27.60 -6.70 15.80
C VAL A 762 28.28 -6.91 14.46
N LEU A 763 27.53 -7.22 13.40
CA LEU A 763 28.09 -7.36 12.05
C LEU A 763 28.72 -6.05 11.56
N ALA A 764 28.10 -4.90 11.85
CA ALA A 764 28.64 -3.59 11.47
C ALA A 764 29.96 -3.28 12.21
N VAL A 765 30.01 -3.59 13.51
CA VAL A 765 31.22 -3.42 14.33
C VAL A 765 32.32 -4.37 13.87
N LEU A 766 32.03 -5.65 13.67
CA LEU A 766 33.01 -6.64 13.19
C LEU A 766 33.61 -6.22 11.84
N ARG A 767 32.79 -5.76 10.90
CA ARG A 767 33.27 -5.25 9.62
C ARG A 767 34.11 -3.98 9.76
N SER A 768 33.82 -3.14 10.75
CA SER A 768 34.62 -1.92 11.02
C SER A 768 35.97 -2.21 11.68
N LEU A 769 36.06 -3.28 12.49
CA LEU A 769 37.28 -3.67 13.20
C LEU A 769 38.18 -4.56 12.35
N PHE A 770 37.60 -5.48 11.56
CA PHE A 770 38.33 -6.47 10.79
C PHE A 770 38.13 -6.24 9.28
N MET A 771 39.16 -5.67 8.63
CA MET A 771 39.12 -5.38 7.18
C MET A 771 38.89 -6.64 6.31
N TRP A 772 39.24 -7.83 6.80
CA TRP A 772 39.05 -9.10 6.09
C TRP A 772 37.67 -9.74 6.34
N PHE A 773 36.85 -9.17 7.23
CA PHE A 773 35.56 -9.76 7.57
C PHE A 773 34.59 -9.72 6.37
N PRO A 774 34.15 -10.89 5.87
CA PRO A 774 33.53 -10.96 4.55
C PRO A 774 32.05 -10.57 4.55
N ILE A 775 31.38 -10.56 5.72
CA ILE A 775 29.93 -10.37 5.82
C ILE A 775 29.59 -8.89 5.97
N HIS A 776 28.75 -8.40 5.06
CA HIS A 776 28.14 -7.09 5.13
C HIS A 776 26.89 -7.12 6.02
N PRO A 777 26.66 -6.13 6.92
CA PRO A 777 25.46 -6.07 7.77
C PRO A 777 24.15 -6.15 6.99
N LEU A 778 24.15 -5.58 5.77
CA LEU A 778 23.02 -5.63 4.84
C LEU A 778 22.55 -7.06 4.52
N GLY A 779 23.47 -8.03 4.53
CA GLY A 779 23.16 -9.44 4.33
C GLY A 779 22.12 -9.92 5.34
N TYR A 780 22.35 -9.63 6.63
CA TYR A 780 21.43 -10.02 7.69
C TYR A 780 20.17 -9.16 7.74
N VAL A 781 20.29 -7.85 7.46
CA VAL A 781 19.13 -6.94 7.35
C VAL A 781 18.09 -7.48 6.37
N LEU A 782 18.53 -8.06 5.24
CA LEU A 782 17.62 -8.60 4.22
C LEU A 782 17.37 -10.10 4.35
N ALA A 783 18.11 -10.84 5.19
CA ALA A 783 18.03 -12.30 5.28
C ALA A 783 16.62 -12.80 5.61
N GLY A 784 15.94 -12.15 6.55
CA GLY A 784 14.56 -12.49 6.96
C GLY A 784 13.47 -11.91 6.07
N SER A 785 13.81 -11.10 5.06
CA SER A 785 12.81 -10.45 4.20
C SER A 785 12.05 -11.47 3.33
N HIS A 786 10.86 -11.09 2.87
CA HIS A 786 10.14 -11.90 1.88
C HIS A 786 10.85 -11.91 0.52
N MET A 787 11.63 -10.89 0.20
CA MET A 787 12.51 -10.91 -0.97
C MET A 787 13.44 -12.14 -0.96
N MET A 788 14.06 -12.50 0.17
CA MET A 788 15.07 -13.58 0.17
C MET A 788 14.47 -14.98 0.13
N GLY A 789 13.44 -15.27 0.94
CA GLY A 789 12.85 -16.61 1.07
C GLY A 789 11.51 -16.83 0.36
N GLY A 790 10.90 -15.78 -0.17
CA GLY A 790 9.55 -15.78 -0.75
C GLY A 790 8.41 -15.62 0.26
N ALA A 791 7.22 -15.29 -0.24
CA ALA A 791 6.03 -14.96 0.56
C ALA A 791 4.79 -15.86 0.35
N SER A 792 4.84 -16.77 -0.62
CA SER A 792 3.70 -17.60 -1.02
C SER A 792 4.12 -18.49 -2.20
N PRO A 793 3.30 -19.47 -2.63
CA PRO A 793 3.55 -20.24 -3.85
C PRO A 793 3.46 -19.40 -5.16
N ALA A 794 3.16 -18.10 -5.08
CA ALA A 794 3.14 -17.23 -6.27
C ALA A 794 4.58 -16.99 -6.80
N PRO A 795 4.87 -17.30 -8.09
CA PRO A 795 6.21 -17.21 -8.70
C PRO A 795 6.88 -15.83 -8.61
N ILE A 796 6.07 -14.78 -8.46
CA ILE A 796 6.46 -13.36 -8.51
C ILE A 796 7.11 -12.91 -7.20
N HIS A 797 6.83 -13.61 -6.08
CA HIS A 797 7.49 -13.38 -4.80
C HIS A 797 8.80 -14.18 -4.68
N GLY A 798 9.46 -14.46 -5.81
CA GLY A 798 10.54 -15.42 -5.93
C GLY A 798 11.73 -15.14 -5.00
N ALA A 799 12.24 -16.20 -4.40
CA ALA A 799 13.35 -16.20 -3.45
C ALA A 799 14.64 -15.63 -4.10
N PHE A 800 15.05 -14.42 -3.72
CA PHE A 800 16.19 -13.72 -4.31
C PHE A 800 17.54 -14.39 -4.04
N TRP A 801 17.60 -15.34 -3.10
CA TRP A 801 18.85 -16.01 -2.74
C TRP A 801 19.54 -16.68 -3.94
N LEU A 802 18.78 -17.30 -4.86
CA LEU A 802 19.35 -17.99 -6.02
C LEU A 802 19.86 -17.01 -7.08
N PRO A 803 19.08 -16.00 -7.54
CA PRO A 803 19.63 -14.94 -8.39
C PRO A 803 20.85 -14.23 -7.76
N ALA A 804 20.85 -14.00 -6.44
CA ALA A 804 21.98 -13.40 -5.74
C ALA A 804 23.23 -14.30 -5.79
N PHE A 805 23.06 -15.61 -5.57
CA PHE A 805 24.14 -16.60 -5.67
C PHE A 805 24.69 -16.71 -7.11
N LEU A 806 23.82 -16.81 -8.11
CA LEU A 806 24.22 -16.89 -9.52
C LEU A 806 24.92 -15.60 -9.97
N ALA A 807 24.39 -14.44 -9.60
CA ALA A 807 25.01 -13.16 -9.89
C ALA A 807 26.39 -13.03 -9.22
N TRP A 808 26.52 -13.48 -7.96
CA TRP A 808 27.80 -13.53 -7.25
C TRP A 808 28.80 -14.40 -8.01
N ALA A 809 28.41 -15.64 -8.37
CA ALA A 809 29.28 -16.58 -9.06
C ALA A 809 29.73 -16.04 -10.42
N ILE A 810 28.79 -15.59 -11.26
CA ILE A 810 29.08 -15.00 -12.58
C ILE A 810 30.01 -13.80 -12.44
N ARG A 811 29.69 -12.87 -11.55
CA ARG A 811 30.46 -11.64 -11.38
C ARG A 811 31.85 -11.91 -10.81
N TRP A 812 31.97 -12.88 -9.89
CA TRP A 812 33.26 -13.32 -9.36
C TRP A 812 34.14 -13.93 -10.45
N ILE A 813 33.60 -14.81 -11.30
CA ILE A 813 34.30 -15.40 -12.45
C ILE A 813 34.74 -14.30 -13.43
N VAL A 814 33.83 -13.42 -13.85
CA VAL A 814 34.14 -12.34 -14.79
C VAL A 814 35.20 -11.39 -14.22
N LEU A 815 35.12 -11.07 -12.92
CA LEU A 815 36.12 -10.24 -12.25
C LEU A 815 37.49 -10.92 -12.21
N LYS A 816 37.55 -12.24 -11.97
CA LYS A 816 38.79 -13.01 -11.91
C LYS A 816 39.45 -13.18 -13.29
N ILE A 817 38.66 -13.40 -14.34
CA ILE A 817 39.17 -13.65 -15.70
C ILE A 817 39.49 -12.33 -16.42
N GLY A 818 38.55 -11.37 -16.42
CA GLY A 818 38.62 -10.17 -17.27
C GLY A 818 38.80 -8.85 -16.51
N GLY A 819 38.87 -8.90 -15.17
CA GLY A 819 39.03 -7.72 -14.32
C GLY A 819 37.86 -6.73 -14.37
N ALA A 820 38.07 -5.57 -13.76
CA ALA A 820 37.05 -4.51 -13.69
C ALA A 820 36.66 -3.93 -15.07
N ARG A 821 37.51 -4.10 -16.10
CA ARG A 821 37.19 -3.68 -17.47
C ARG A 821 36.09 -4.56 -18.06
N ALA A 822 36.20 -5.88 -17.93
CA ALA A 822 35.19 -6.81 -18.42
C ALA A 822 33.81 -6.57 -17.80
N ILE A 823 33.77 -6.24 -16.50
CA ILE A 823 32.50 -5.85 -15.86
C ILE A 823 31.89 -4.64 -16.56
N ARG A 824 32.65 -3.55 -16.72
CA ARG A 824 32.11 -2.29 -17.26
C ARG A 824 31.78 -2.36 -18.75
N SER A 825 32.62 -3.00 -19.57
CA SER A 825 32.46 -3.01 -21.02
C SER A 825 31.64 -4.17 -21.56
N ALA A 826 31.57 -5.29 -20.83
CA ALA A 826 30.84 -6.47 -21.28
C ALA A 826 29.63 -6.79 -20.37
N LEU A 827 29.86 -7.06 -19.08
CA LEU A 827 28.80 -7.53 -18.19
C LEU A 827 27.67 -6.51 -18.05
N VAL A 828 27.98 -5.24 -17.79
CA VAL A 828 26.95 -4.22 -17.55
C VAL A 828 26.05 -4.01 -18.79
N PRO A 829 26.57 -3.79 -20.01
CA PRO A 829 25.73 -3.75 -21.21
C PRO A 829 24.92 -5.03 -21.45
N PHE A 830 25.51 -6.21 -21.22
CA PHE A 830 24.82 -7.49 -21.35
C PHE A 830 23.60 -7.54 -20.42
N CYS A 831 23.76 -7.14 -19.15
CA CYS A 831 22.68 -7.12 -18.16
C CYS A 831 21.57 -6.15 -18.54
N VAL A 832 21.91 -4.95 -19.04
CA VAL A 832 20.92 -3.97 -19.51
C VAL A 832 20.13 -4.52 -20.70
N GLY A 833 20.81 -5.16 -21.65
CA GLY A 833 20.17 -5.84 -22.77
C GLY A 833 19.21 -6.94 -22.31
N MET A 834 19.66 -7.77 -21.37
CA MET A 834 18.87 -8.84 -20.77
C MET A 834 17.60 -8.31 -20.08
N PHE A 835 17.72 -7.27 -19.27
CA PHE A 835 16.59 -6.62 -18.60
C PHE A 835 15.58 -6.05 -19.61
N ILE A 836 16.07 -5.37 -20.65
CA ILE A 836 15.21 -4.77 -21.70
C ILE A 836 14.48 -5.86 -22.49
N ALA A 837 15.11 -7.01 -22.74
CA ALA A 837 14.44 -8.14 -23.39
C ALA A 837 13.28 -8.69 -22.55
N CYS A 838 13.48 -8.86 -21.23
CA CYS A 838 12.40 -9.27 -20.34
C CYS A 838 11.23 -8.29 -20.36
N VAL A 839 11.51 -6.98 -20.24
CA VAL A 839 10.48 -5.93 -20.31
C VAL A 839 9.80 -5.88 -21.68
N PHE A 840 10.55 -6.06 -22.76
CA PHE A 840 10.02 -6.12 -24.12
C PHE A 840 9.10 -7.33 -24.31
N SER A 841 9.49 -8.51 -23.78
CA SER A 841 8.64 -9.69 -23.87
C SER A 841 7.32 -9.54 -23.12
N MET A 842 7.27 -8.74 -22.04
CA MET A 842 6.01 -8.39 -21.37
C MET A 842 5.05 -7.67 -22.34
N ILE A 843 5.53 -6.60 -22.97
CA ILE A 843 4.76 -5.85 -23.98
C ILE A 843 4.31 -6.76 -25.14
N LEU A 844 5.21 -7.63 -25.61
CA LEU A 844 4.95 -8.53 -26.73
C LEU A 844 3.81 -9.50 -26.43
N PHE A 845 3.89 -10.20 -25.30
CA PHE A 845 2.88 -11.20 -24.94
C PHE A 845 1.56 -10.55 -24.51
N ASP A 846 1.58 -9.37 -23.89
CA ASP A 846 0.35 -8.60 -23.63
C ASP A 846 -0.33 -8.17 -24.94
N GLY A 847 0.46 -7.71 -25.92
CA GLY A 847 -0.05 -7.38 -27.25
C GLY A 847 -0.67 -8.58 -27.96
N ILE A 848 -0.01 -9.73 -27.90
CA ILE A 848 -0.54 -11.01 -28.42
C ILE A 848 -1.82 -11.39 -27.67
N GLY A 849 -1.82 -11.28 -26.33
CA GLY A 849 -2.96 -11.57 -25.48
C GLY A 849 -4.18 -10.72 -25.80
N LEU A 850 -4.01 -9.42 -25.98
CA LEU A 850 -5.08 -8.50 -26.40
C LEU A 850 -5.67 -8.89 -27.76
N ILE A 851 -4.83 -9.24 -28.73
CA ILE A 851 -5.27 -9.69 -30.06
C ILE A 851 -6.04 -11.02 -29.94
N LEU A 852 -5.53 -11.97 -29.17
CA LEU A 852 -6.18 -13.27 -28.95
C LEU A 852 -7.54 -13.11 -28.27
N ARG A 853 -7.64 -12.27 -27.23
CA ARG A 853 -8.89 -11.91 -26.54
C ARG A 853 -9.89 -11.25 -27.49
N ALA A 854 -9.44 -10.33 -28.34
CA ALA A 854 -10.30 -9.70 -29.35
C ALA A 854 -10.90 -10.72 -30.34
N ASN A 855 -10.25 -11.87 -30.51
CA ASN A 855 -10.73 -12.99 -31.31
C ASN A 855 -11.44 -14.09 -30.48
N GLY A 856 -11.78 -13.81 -29.21
CA GLY A 856 -12.54 -14.72 -28.35
C GLY A 856 -11.72 -15.78 -27.61
N VAL A 857 -10.38 -15.74 -27.69
CA VAL A 857 -9.51 -16.66 -26.95
C VAL A 857 -9.35 -16.18 -25.51
N THR A 858 -9.69 -17.03 -24.55
CA THR A 858 -9.62 -16.71 -23.11
C THR A 858 -8.35 -17.22 -22.43
N ASN A 859 -7.69 -18.25 -22.98
CA ASN A 859 -6.49 -18.84 -22.40
C ASN A 859 -5.22 -18.20 -22.99
N ILE A 860 -4.60 -17.29 -22.24
CA ILE A 860 -3.48 -16.46 -22.71
C ILE A 860 -2.28 -16.59 -21.77
N TYR A 861 -1.09 -16.60 -22.37
CA TYR A 861 0.16 -16.63 -21.64
C TYR A 861 0.30 -15.41 -20.73
N SER A 862 0.55 -15.68 -19.46
CA SER A 862 0.61 -14.69 -18.38
C SER A 862 1.88 -14.83 -17.51
N GLY A 863 2.88 -15.56 -17.99
CA GLY A 863 4.12 -15.78 -17.25
C GLY A 863 5.10 -14.61 -17.34
N LEU A 864 5.63 -14.15 -16.20
CA LEU A 864 6.77 -13.23 -16.17
C LEU A 864 8.08 -13.95 -16.53
N PRO A 865 8.89 -13.42 -17.46
CA PRO A 865 10.16 -14.02 -17.87
C PRO A 865 11.32 -13.88 -16.87
#